data_AF-A0A4Y8P6K4-F1
#
_entry.id   AF-A0A4Y8P6K4-F1
#
_cell.length_a   1.000
_cell.length_b   1.000
_cell.length_c   1.000
_cell.angle_alpha   90.00
_cell.angle_beta   90.00
_cell.angle_gamma   90.00
#
_symmetry.space_group_name_H-M   'P 1'
#
loop_
_entity.id
_entity.type
_entity.pdbx_description
1 polymer ?
#
loop_
_entity_poly.entity_id
_entity_poly.type
_entity_poly.pdbx_seq_one_letter_code
_entity_poly.pdbx_strand_id
1 'polypeptide(L)'
;MDRKEVDLIVGSTLFDPDYYLRSYPDVRGNGQNPLMHFVEWGWKERRNPHPLFDTDYYLRNNADIAKEGINPLLHFLLYGAKEKRNPHPLFDSQYYLEECPEAEKKEWNPLVHFIKEGCKAYCNPHPLFDVRFYLEKNPEVAQSEINPLIHFVEQGWKEGRNPHPAFDLNYYLQQNPDVKEAKVNPLIHFIEYGWKEKRRPHPDFPIGNLESIEAFSQAFVGPSSQFDFMGATQFSLLWSLGLRSCHYLLDFGCGALRAGRFFIQYLQKGRYFGIEPNRWLIEEAIKHQLGEDTIRLKKPVFDHNDRFCVEVFGIDFDFILAQSIFSHTGSDLIIQVLNNFKRSLKEDGLIVCTFVEGDEDFVGSGWIYPEIVRYKPETIHSFAQSAGLFIRRLKWYHPRQSWFLLAKDKRRLPDPKAVELLSGIVLYEPEFEEGWKERKTIIPLLQNLQEQDKNELLNSFSYAQLDPFYIQLDKHYVRRTKNICLIPSEKNRRGGKYSYGEWAHVIGIFQTLFYFNLENKMANKILDVGCGTGLLAIASEPYIQDGGYYVGLDVSKEDIQFCLNHYPPAQFKFIHFDLSNSLYAPDQNPKLRPWPLEAHQFDLVTALSVWTHLREEEARFYFKEIRRVLKPQGRAIITFFFLDQIYKESLLRRSFGEQGSFHRTDQGRWVFELPVSGSEHWRCPQWAKIPEEAIGIDEQGLKELMEESRLMQLAYYPGNWKEIPGIFFQDIFVFQPE
;
A
#
# COMPACT_ATOMS: atom_id res chain seq x y z
N MET A 1 6.79 21.54 -43.89
CA MET A 1 6.40 20.13 -43.66
C MET A 1 6.70 19.36 -44.93
N ASP A 2 7.41 18.24 -44.83
CA ASP A 2 7.72 17.39 -45.97
C ASP A 2 6.57 16.42 -46.29
N ARG A 3 6.66 15.71 -47.43
CA ARG A 3 5.61 14.78 -47.87
C ARG A 3 5.42 13.60 -46.90
N LYS A 4 6.48 13.12 -46.27
CA LYS A 4 6.43 11.98 -45.32
C LYS A 4 5.69 12.35 -44.04
N GLU A 5 5.86 13.58 -43.57
CA GLU A 5 5.16 14.11 -42.41
C GLU A 5 3.65 14.25 -42.68
N VAL A 6 3.26 14.70 -43.89
CA VAL A 6 1.85 14.74 -44.31
C VAL A 6 1.28 13.32 -44.38
N ASP A 7 2.00 12.39 -45.01
CA ASP A 7 1.60 10.99 -45.14
C ASP A 7 1.44 10.31 -43.75
N LEU A 8 2.28 10.67 -42.77
CA LEU A 8 2.18 10.18 -41.40
C LEU A 8 0.89 10.67 -40.71
N ILE A 9 0.54 11.96 -40.84
CA ILE A 9 -0.70 12.50 -40.30
C ILE A 9 -1.91 11.78 -40.89
N VAL A 10 -1.93 11.58 -42.21
CA VAL A 10 -3.03 10.88 -42.90
C VAL A 10 -3.12 9.41 -42.47
N GLY A 11 -1.99 8.70 -42.42
CA GLY A 11 -1.95 7.28 -42.04
C GLY A 11 -2.32 7.02 -40.58
N SER A 12 -2.15 8.02 -39.71
CA SER A 12 -2.41 7.88 -38.27
C SER A 12 -3.90 7.82 -37.89
N THR A 13 -4.81 8.24 -38.77
CA THR A 13 -6.23 8.48 -38.47
C THR A 13 -6.51 9.54 -37.40
N LEU A 14 -5.50 10.31 -36.96
CA LEU A 14 -5.64 11.42 -36.00
C LEU A 14 -5.90 12.78 -36.68
N PHE A 15 -6.18 12.77 -37.98
CA PHE A 15 -6.80 13.89 -38.68
C PHE A 15 -8.10 13.41 -39.31
N ASP A 16 -9.23 13.95 -38.83
CA ASP A 16 -10.56 13.64 -39.34
C ASP A 16 -11.06 14.84 -40.19
N PRO A 17 -11.11 14.72 -41.53
CA PRO A 17 -11.52 15.81 -42.41
C PRO A 17 -13.00 16.19 -42.22
N ASP A 18 -13.88 15.24 -41.90
CA ASP A 18 -15.30 15.49 -41.74
C ASP A 18 -15.58 16.21 -40.42
N TYR A 19 -14.91 15.79 -39.33
CA TYR A 19 -14.89 16.52 -38.07
C TYR A 19 -14.35 17.94 -38.26
N TYR A 20 -13.24 18.09 -38.97
CA TYR A 20 -12.58 19.38 -39.16
C TYR A 20 -13.50 20.37 -39.90
N LEU A 21 -14.10 19.95 -41.01
CA LEU A 21 -15.01 20.80 -41.79
C LEU A 21 -16.33 21.09 -41.07
N ARG A 22 -16.81 20.18 -40.21
CA ARG A 22 -17.98 20.39 -39.35
C ARG A 22 -17.69 21.38 -38.23
N SER A 23 -16.51 21.31 -37.63
CA SER A 23 -16.08 22.16 -36.53
C SER A 23 -15.65 23.56 -36.98
N TYR A 24 -15.23 23.68 -38.24
CA TYR A 24 -14.69 24.92 -38.81
C TYR A 24 -15.41 25.33 -40.12
N PRO A 25 -16.62 25.91 -40.02
CA PRO A 25 -17.42 26.28 -41.20
C PRO A 25 -16.75 27.27 -42.15
N ASP A 26 -15.83 28.09 -41.65
CA ASP A 26 -15.03 29.04 -42.44
C ASP A 26 -14.08 28.33 -43.42
N VAL A 27 -13.49 27.20 -43.01
CA VAL A 27 -12.66 26.36 -43.90
C VAL A 27 -13.53 25.70 -44.97
N ARG A 28 -14.71 25.20 -44.56
CA ARG A 28 -15.69 24.59 -45.47
C ARG A 28 -16.22 25.57 -46.51
N GLY A 29 -16.57 26.79 -46.11
CA GLY A 29 -17.11 27.82 -47.00
C GLY A 29 -16.13 28.30 -48.07
N ASN A 30 -14.83 28.21 -47.79
CA ASN A 30 -13.76 28.62 -48.70
C ASN A 30 -13.26 27.51 -49.64
N GLY A 31 -13.79 26.28 -49.54
CA GLY A 31 -13.40 25.15 -50.40
C GLY A 31 -11.94 24.72 -50.25
N GLN A 32 -11.28 25.09 -49.15
CA GLN A 32 -9.88 24.73 -48.91
C GLN A 32 -9.76 23.25 -48.54
N ASN A 33 -8.64 22.63 -48.91
CA ASN A 33 -8.34 21.28 -48.45
C ASN A 33 -8.12 21.30 -46.93
N PRO A 34 -8.92 20.57 -46.12
CA PRO A 34 -8.89 20.70 -44.67
C PRO A 34 -7.58 20.25 -44.05
N LEU A 35 -6.92 19.23 -44.63
CA LEU A 35 -5.61 18.75 -44.16
C LEU A 35 -4.54 19.82 -44.39
N MET A 36 -4.50 20.40 -45.60
CA MET A 36 -3.54 21.46 -45.92
C MET A 36 -3.76 22.68 -45.04
N HIS A 37 -5.03 23.07 -44.84
CA HIS A 37 -5.37 24.15 -43.93
C HIS A 37 -4.85 23.87 -42.51
N PHE A 38 -5.11 22.68 -41.96
CA PHE A 38 -4.64 22.32 -40.62
C PHE A 38 -3.13 22.40 -40.50
N VAL A 39 -2.40 21.78 -41.44
CA VAL A 39 -0.93 21.70 -41.45
C VAL A 39 -0.27 23.07 -41.51
N GLU A 40 -0.81 23.99 -42.31
CA GLU A 40 -0.20 25.30 -42.54
C GLU A 40 -0.61 26.34 -41.49
N TRP A 41 -1.88 26.34 -41.09
CA TRP A 41 -2.51 27.42 -40.33
C TRP A 41 -3.30 26.92 -39.12
N GLY A 42 -4.13 25.89 -39.30
CA GLY A 42 -5.12 25.50 -38.31
C GLY A 42 -4.56 25.16 -36.94
N TRP A 43 -3.42 24.47 -36.85
CA TRP A 43 -2.81 24.18 -35.53
C TRP A 43 -2.29 25.44 -34.82
N LYS A 44 -1.84 26.46 -35.58
CA LYS A 44 -1.41 27.77 -35.02
C LYS A 44 -2.61 28.55 -34.48
N GLU A 45 -3.75 28.38 -35.13
CA GLU A 45 -5.06 28.91 -34.73
C GLU A 45 -5.74 28.06 -33.64
N ARG A 46 -5.02 27.09 -33.05
CA ARG A 46 -5.53 26.21 -31.97
C ARG A 46 -6.73 25.37 -32.40
N ARG A 47 -6.86 25.06 -33.69
CA ARG A 47 -7.90 24.16 -34.21
C ARG A 47 -7.52 22.71 -33.96
N ASN A 48 -8.51 21.91 -33.58
CA ASN A 48 -8.37 20.49 -33.27
C ASN A 48 -8.49 19.65 -34.55
N PRO A 49 -7.54 18.76 -34.86
CA PRO A 49 -7.57 17.91 -36.04
C PRO A 49 -8.53 16.71 -35.89
N HIS A 50 -8.88 16.35 -34.66
CA HIS A 50 -9.67 15.17 -34.32
C HIS A 50 -10.38 15.38 -32.96
N PRO A 51 -11.55 14.76 -32.69
CA PRO A 51 -12.25 14.90 -31.40
C PRO A 51 -11.40 14.52 -30.17
N LEU A 52 -10.44 13.60 -30.34
CA LEU A 52 -9.57 13.11 -29.27
C LEU A 52 -8.14 13.68 -29.33
N PHE A 53 -7.91 14.76 -30.08
CA PHE A 53 -6.66 15.51 -30.05
C PHE A 53 -6.96 17.00 -29.85
N ASP A 54 -6.63 17.51 -28.67
CA ASP A 54 -6.82 18.91 -28.32
C ASP A 54 -5.51 19.68 -28.51
N THR A 55 -5.46 20.47 -29.57
CA THR A 55 -4.29 21.25 -29.98
C THR A 55 -3.89 22.26 -28.90
N ASP A 56 -4.86 22.92 -28.27
CA ASP A 56 -4.57 23.93 -27.26
C ASP A 56 -4.09 23.30 -25.96
N TYR A 57 -4.78 22.27 -25.49
CA TYR A 57 -4.38 21.46 -24.34
C TYR A 57 -2.96 20.91 -24.52
N TYR A 58 -2.66 20.33 -25.68
CA TYR A 58 -1.35 19.77 -25.94
C TYR A 58 -0.26 20.85 -25.87
N LEU A 59 -0.48 22.01 -26.47
CA LEU A 59 0.51 23.10 -26.44
C LEU A 59 0.66 23.72 -25.04
N ARG A 60 -0.43 23.86 -24.26
CA ARG A 60 -0.39 24.36 -22.88
C ARG A 60 0.42 23.47 -21.95
N ASN A 61 0.31 22.16 -22.11
CA ASN A 61 1.02 21.18 -21.27
C ASN A 61 2.43 20.86 -21.77
N ASN A 62 2.82 21.35 -22.95
CA ASN A 62 4.09 21.07 -23.60
C ASN A 62 4.76 22.38 -24.06
N ALA A 63 5.22 23.17 -23.08
CA ALA A 63 5.76 24.51 -23.29
C ALA A 63 7.01 24.53 -24.20
N ASP A 64 7.79 23.45 -24.20
CA ASP A 64 8.92 23.21 -25.09
C ASP A 64 8.48 23.22 -26.57
N ILE A 65 7.39 22.53 -26.90
CA ILE A 65 6.88 22.43 -28.27
C ILE A 65 6.18 23.73 -28.71
N ALA A 66 5.46 24.36 -27.78
CA ALA A 66 4.79 25.63 -28.05
C ALA A 66 5.79 26.75 -28.36
N LYS A 67 6.92 26.80 -27.64
CA LYS A 67 7.97 27.80 -27.85
C LYS A 67 8.69 27.64 -29.20
N GLU A 68 8.95 26.40 -29.61
CA GLU A 68 9.63 26.09 -30.86
C GLU A 68 8.69 26.16 -32.09
N GLY A 69 7.39 26.41 -31.89
CA GLY A 69 6.43 26.50 -32.98
C GLY A 69 6.31 25.20 -33.79
N ILE A 70 6.41 24.06 -33.10
CA ILE A 70 6.31 22.74 -33.72
C ILE A 70 4.83 22.34 -33.82
N ASN A 71 4.44 21.73 -34.95
CA ASN A 71 3.08 21.22 -35.13
C ASN A 71 2.79 20.13 -34.06
N PRO A 72 1.78 20.33 -33.20
CA PRO A 72 1.56 19.48 -32.03
C PRO A 72 1.11 18.06 -32.39
N LEU A 73 0.30 17.89 -33.45
CA LEU A 73 -0.12 16.56 -33.89
C LEU A 73 1.06 15.78 -34.44
N LEU A 74 1.89 16.42 -35.27
CA LEU A 74 3.08 15.78 -35.82
C LEU A 74 4.07 15.41 -34.70
N HIS A 75 4.28 16.31 -33.74
CA HIS A 75 5.11 16.03 -32.57
C HIS A 75 4.59 14.83 -31.78
N PHE A 76 3.28 14.77 -31.49
CA PHE A 76 2.69 13.66 -30.76
C PHE A 76 2.90 12.32 -31.48
N LEU A 77 2.74 12.29 -32.80
CA LEU A 77 2.95 11.10 -33.63
C LEU A 77 4.40 10.61 -33.64
N LEU A 78 5.37 11.53 -33.66
CA LEU A 78 6.79 11.19 -33.74
C LEU A 78 7.44 10.91 -32.39
N TYR A 79 7.09 11.69 -31.37
CA TYR A 79 7.80 11.73 -30.08
C TYR A 79 6.83 11.66 -28.90
N GLY A 80 5.79 12.49 -28.89
CA GLY A 80 4.95 12.69 -27.71
C GLY A 80 4.29 11.41 -27.18
N ALA A 81 3.85 10.52 -28.08
CA ALA A 81 3.32 9.21 -27.70
C ALA A 81 4.34 8.33 -26.97
N LYS A 82 5.61 8.30 -27.43
CA LYS A 82 6.70 7.55 -26.79
C LYS A 82 7.10 8.18 -25.46
N GLU A 83 7.01 9.49 -25.38
CA GLU A 83 7.24 10.27 -24.16
C GLU A 83 6.02 10.27 -23.22
N LYS A 84 4.96 9.51 -23.54
CA LYS A 84 3.72 9.40 -22.74
C LYS A 84 3.04 10.74 -22.48
N ARG A 85 3.18 11.72 -23.39
CA ARG A 85 2.47 13.00 -23.34
C ARG A 85 0.98 12.79 -23.64
N ASN A 86 0.11 13.53 -22.95
CA ASN A 86 -1.34 13.39 -23.10
C ASN A 86 -1.86 14.25 -24.27
N PRO A 87 -2.55 13.67 -25.28
CA PRO A 87 -3.08 14.38 -26.44
C PRO A 87 -4.40 15.13 -26.14
N HIS A 88 -5.09 14.78 -25.05
CA HIS A 88 -6.41 15.29 -24.71
C HIS A 88 -6.67 15.12 -23.20
N PRO A 89 -7.43 16.00 -22.52
CA PRO A 89 -7.73 15.86 -21.08
C PRO A 89 -8.37 14.53 -20.68
N LEU A 90 -9.09 13.88 -21.61
CA LEU A 90 -9.76 12.59 -21.41
C LEU A 90 -8.98 11.39 -21.97
N PHE A 91 -7.69 11.58 -22.30
CA PHE A 91 -6.83 10.50 -22.76
C PHE A 91 -5.47 10.59 -22.06
N ASP A 92 -5.21 9.66 -21.15
CA ASP A 92 -3.94 9.53 -20.46
C ASP A 92 -3.09 8.45 -21.14
N SER A 93 -2.00 8.87 -21.79
CA SER A 93 -1.13 7.99 -22.56
C SER A 93 -0.42 6.96 -21.70
N GLN A 94 -0.02 7.33 -20.48
CA GLN A 94 0.66 6.44 -19.55
C GLN A 94 -0.33 5.39 -19.02
N TYR A 95 -1.46 5.83 -18.49
CA TYR A 95 -2.53 4.96 -17.98
C TYR A 95 -3.02 3.99 -19.05
N TYR A 96 -3.22 4.48 -20.28
CA TYR A 96 -3.70 3.64 -21.36
C TYR A 96 -2.70 2.54 -21.78
N LEU A 97 -1.39 2.82 -21.76
CA LEU A 97 -0.37 1.80 -22.03
C LEU A 97 -0.32 0.74 -20.93
N GLU A 98 -0.56 1.14 -19.67
CA GLU A 98 -0.72 0.21 -18.55
C GLU A 98 -2.02 -0.61 -18.65
N GLU A 99 -3.09 -0.05 -19.23
CA GLU A 99 -4.36 -0.73 -19.56
C GLU A 99 -4.22 -1.72 -20.71
N CYS A 100 -3.49 -1.38 -21.77
CA CYS A 100 -3.21 -2.27 -22.89
C CYS A 100 -1.70 -2.53 -23.05
N PRO A 101 -1.06 -3.41 -22.25
CA PRO A 101 0.36 -3.71 -22.39
C PRO A 101 0.77 -4.25 -23.78
N GLU A 102 -0.18 -4.80 -24.54
CA GLU A 102 0.06 -5.16 -25.94
C GLU A 102 0.38 -3.96 -26.84
N ALA A 103 -0.26 -2.82 -26.60
CA ALA A 103 0.00 -1.59 -27.36
C ALA A 103 1.44 -1.11 -27.11
N GLU A 104 1.88 -1.17 -25.85
CA GLU A 104 3.25 -0.83 -25.46
C GLU A 104 4.27 -1.80 -26.08
N LYS A 105 4.04 -3.11 -25.99
CA LYS A 105 4.93 -4.13 -26.57
C LYS A 105 5.08 -4.02 -28.09
N LYS A 106 4.04 -3.57 -28.79
CA LYS A 106 4.05 -3.38 -30.24
C LYS A 106 4.53 -1.98 -30.65
N GLU A 107 4.91 -1.13 -29.69
CA GLU A 107 5.23 0.29 -29.89
C GLU A 107 4.14 1.05 -30.67
N TRP A 108 2.87 0.68 -30.48
CA TRP A 108 1.78 1.41 -31.11
C TRP A 108 1.59 2.76 -30.45
N ASN A 109 1.28 3.78 -31.25
CA ASN A 109 0.79 5.04 -30.69
C ASN A 109 -0.48 4.77 -29.87
N PRO A 110 -0.54 5.18 -28.59
CA PRO A 110 -1.60 4.79 -27.67
C PRO A 110 -2.98 5.28 -28.13
N LEU A 111 -3.08 6.54 -28.59
CA LEU A 111 -4.34 7.09 -29.07
C LEU A 111 -4.81 6.41 -30.36
N VAL A 112 -3.89 6.09 -31.27
CA VAL A 112 -4.21 5.32 -32.49
C VAL A 112 -4.67 3.91 -32.15
N HIS A 113 -3.99 3.23 -31.23
CA HIS A 113 -4.42 1.90 -30.75
C HIS A 113 -5.81 1.98 -30.13
N PHE A 114 -6.10 2.99 -29.31
CA PHE A 114 -7.41 3.16 -28.68
C PHE A 114 -8.54 3.32 -29.69
N ILE A 115 -8.33 4.15 -30.71
CA ILE A 115 -9.33 4.39 -31.76
C ILE A 115 -9.60 3.13 -32.57
N LYS A 116 -8.57 2.33 -32.88
CA LYS A 116 -8.68 1.17 -33.78
C LYS A 116 -9.06 -0.13 -33.09
N GLU A 117 -8.49 -0.39 -31.92
CA GLU A 117 -8.52 -1.70 -31.25
C GLU A 117 -8.87 -1.63 -29.76
N GLY A 118 -8.29 -0.68 -29.02
CA GLY A 118 -8.35 -0.66 -27.56
C GLY A 118 -9.77 -0.56 -26.99
N CYS A 119 -10.64 0.23 -27.62
CA CYS A 119 -12.03 0.33 -27.16
C CYS A 119 -12.80 -1.00 -27.28
N LYS A 120 -12.50 -1.84 -28.29
CA LYS A 120 -13.11 -3.17 -28.47
C LYS A 120 -12.66 -4.16 -27.41
N ALA A 121 -11.44 -3.96 -26.88
CA ALA A 121 -10.91 -4.72 -25.76
C ALA A 121 -11.34 -4.16 -24.38
N TYR A 122 -12.20 -3.13 -24.36
CA TYR A 122 -12.60 -2.41 -23.15
C TYR A 122 -11.43 -1.78 -22.38
N CYS A 123 -10.32 -1.44 -23.04
CA CYS A 123 -9.24 -0.71 -22.38
C CYS A 123 -9.68 0.72 -22.09
N ASN A 124 -9.53 1.17 -20.84
CA ASN A 124 -9.93 2.51 -20.44
C ASN A 124 -8.90 3.57 -20.88
N PRO A 125 -9.32 4.68 -21.50
CA PRO A 125 -8.40 5.73 -21.95
C PRO A 125 -7.97 6.69 -20.83
N HIS A 126 -8.67 6.67 -19.68
CA HIS A 126 -8.43 7.56 -18.55
C HIS A 126 -9.06 6.96 -17.28
N PRO A 127 -8.52 7.19 -16.06
CA PRO A 127 -9.10 6.72 -14.79
C PRO A 127 -10.56 7.16 -14.49
N LEU A 128 -11.12 8.05 -15.30
CA LEU A 128 -12.46 8.63 -15.13
C LEU A 128 -13.33 8.42 -16.38
N PHE A 129 -12.95 7.51 -17.25
CA PHE A 129 -13.75 7.07 -18.38
C PHE A 129 -13.69 5.55 -18.47
N ASP A 130 -14.80 4.89 -18.11
CA ASP A 130 -14.93 3.44 -18.16
C ASP A 130 -15.64 3.05 -19.46
N VAL A 131 -14.89 2.43 -20.38
CA VAL A 131 -15.39 2.01 -21.69
C VAL A 131 -16.50 0.99 -21.57
N ARG A 132 -16.35 0.01 -20.67
CA ARG A 132 -17.36 -1.04 -20.48
C ARG A 132 -18.63 -0.45 -19.90
N PHE A 133 -18.53 0.32 -18.83
CA PHE A 133 -19.65 1.02 -18.22
C PHE A 133 -20.39 1.90 -19.22
N TYR A 134 -19.66 2.69 -20.00
CA TYR A 134 -20.28 3.60 -20.96
C TYR A 134 -21.04 2.83 -22.05
N LEU A 135 -20.50 1.73 -22.58
CA LEU A 135 -21.18 0.92 -23.59
C LEU A 135 -22.39 0.17 -22.99
N GLU A 136 -22.30 -0.34 -21.77
CA GLU A 136 -23.41 -1.03 -21.09
C GLU A 136 -24.58 -0.08 -20.79
N LYS A 137 -24.29 1.18 -20.41
CA LYS A 137 -25.32 2.19 -20.15
C LYS A 137 -25.88 2.84 -21.42
N ASN A 138 -25.22 2.66 -22.55
CA ASN A 138 -25.58 3.26 -23.83
C ASN A 138 -25.58 2.20 -24.95
N PRO A 139 -26.53 1.23 -24.94
CA PRO A 139 -26.53 0.11 -25.87
C PRO A 139 -26.56 0.50 -27.36
N GLU A 140 -27.14 1.64 -27.70
CA GLU A 140 -27.18 2.21 -29.05
C GLU A 140 -25.81 2.72 -29.53
N VAL A 141 -24.95 3.15 -28.61
CA VAL A 141 -23.55 3.47 -28.92
C VAL A 141 -22.79 2.18 -29.21
N ALA A 142 -23.04 1.13 -28.43
CA ALA A 142 -22.48 -0.20 -28.68
C ALA A 142 -22.93 -0.77 -30.03
N GLN A 143 -24.21 -0.59 -30.41
CA GLN A 143 -24.76 -1.07 -31.68
C GLN A 143 -24.28 -0.28 -32.91
N SER A 144 -23.99 1.01 -32.75
CA SER A 144 -23.51 1.86 -33.85
C SER A 144 -22.00 1.74 -34.10
N GLU A 145 -21.28 0.96 -33.28
CA GLU A 145 -19.82 0.79 -33.33
C GLU A 145 -19.03 2.11 -33.30
N ILE A 146 -19.65 3.20 -32.83
CA ILE A 146 -18.99 4.48 -32.63
C ILE A 146 -18.04 4.35 -31.44
N ASN A 147 -16.80 4.86 -31.58
CA ASN A 147 -15.86 4.87 -30.46
C ASN A 147 -16.49 5.60 -29.24
N PRO A 148 -16.55 4.97 -28.07
CA PRO A 148 -17.32 5.47 -26.93
C PRO A 148 -16.81 6.82 -26.40
N LEU A 149 -15.49 7.05 -26.41
CA LEU A 149 -14.93 8.33 -25.98
C LEU A 149 -15.21 9.43 -27.01
N ILE A 150 -15.13 9.12 -28.32
CA ILE A 150 -15.54 10.06 -29.38
C ILE A 150 -17.01 10.43 -29.20
N HIS A 151 -17.89 9.43 -29.04
CA HIS A 151 -19.31 9.67 -28.77
C HIS A 151 -19.52 10.57 -27.56
N PHE A 152 -18.84 10.27 -26.44
CA PHE A 152 -18.94 11.08 -25.24
C PHE A 152 -18.53 12.53 -25.47
N VAL A 153 -17.35 12.77 -26.06
CA VAL A 153 -16.79 14.11 -26.31
C VAL A 153 -17.68 14.94 -27.24
N GLU A 154 -18.23 14.34 -28.29
CA GLU A 154 -19.04 15.07 -29.27
C GLU A 154 -20.50 15.27 -28.84
N GLN A 155 -21.09 14.26 -28.19
CA GLN A 155 -22.54 14.16 -27.97
C GLN A 155 -22.88 13.79 -26.52
N GLY A 156 -22.27 12.74 -25.98
CA GLY A 156 -22.75 12.12 -24.74
C GLY A 156 -22.75 13.03 -23.52
N TRP A 157 -21.77 13.92 -23.37
CA TRP A 157 -21.76 14.87 -22.25
C TRP A 157 -22.89 15.90 -22.35
N LYS A 158 -23.33 16.26 -23.57
CA LYS A 158 -24.46 17.18 -23.82
C LYS A 158 -25.81 16.51 -23.54
N GLU A 159 -25.85 15.19 -23.71
CA GLU A 159 -27.02 14.35 -23.44
C GLU A 159 -27.11 13.91 -21.97
N GLY A 160 -26.15 14.32 -21.13
CA GLY A 160 -26.14 13.98 -19.71
C GLY A 160 -25.75 12.52 -19.42
N ARG A 161 -24.98 11.88 -20.31
CA ARG A 161 -24.53 10.49 -20.15
C ARG A 161 -23.32 10.43 -19.22
N ASN A 162 -23.37 9.54 -18.22
CA ASN A 162 -22.27 9.38 -17.27
C ASN A 162 -21.11 8.60 -17.92
N PRO A 163 -19.85 9.08 -17.82
CA PRO A 163 -18.67 8.45 -18.40
C PRO A 163 -18.04 7.36 -17.51
N HIS A 164 -18.38 7.37 -16.22
CA HIS A 164 -17.78 6.50 -15.21
C HIS A 164 -18.77 6.33 -14.04
N PRO A 165 -18.80 5.15 -13.35
CA PRO A 165 -19.71 4.93 -12.22
C PRO A 165 -19.59 5.97 -11.10
N ALA A 166 -18.40 6.52 -10.88
CA ALA A 166 -18.13 7.52 -9.85
C ALA A 166 -18.08 8.98 -10.38
N PHE A 167 -18.61 9.24 -11.57
CA PHE A 167 -18.84 10.59 -12.07
C PHE A 167 -20.28 10.75 -12.57
N ASP A 168 -21.09 11.52 -11.85
CA ASP A 168 -22.45 11.86 -12.25
C ASP A 168 -22.47 13.26 -12.85
N LEU A 169 -22.67 13.31 -14.16
CA LEU A 169 -22.62 14.53 -14.95
C LEU A 169 -23.74 15.49 -14.56
N ASN A 170 -24.96 15.00 -14.38
CA ASN A 170 -26.13 15.81 -14.07
C ASN A 170 -26.00 16.40 -12.66
N TYR A 171 -25.58 15.59 -11.69
CA TYR A 171 -25.25 16.04 -10.35
C TYR A 171 -24.14 17.10 -10.38
N TYR A 172 -23.05 16.85 -11.10
CA TYR A 172 -21.93 17.80 -11.17
C TYR A 172 -22.40 19.16 -11.73
N LEU A 173 -23.20 19.17 -12.80
CA LEU A 173 -23.75 20.40 -13.35
C LEU A 173 -24.77 21.09 -12.42
N GLN A 174 -25.51 20.32 -11.63
CA GLN A 174 -26.45 20.87 -10.64
C GLN A 174 -25.71 21.55 -9.49
N GLN A 175 -24.62 20.96 -9.01
CA GLN A 175 -23.81 21.50 -7.90
C GLN A 175 -22.88 22.63 -8.35
N ASN A 176 -22.62 22.76 -9.65
CA ASN A 176 -21.70 23.73 -10.22
C ASN A 176 -22.37 24.57 -11.32
N PRO A 177 -23.24 25.53 -10.96
CA PRO A 177 -23.95 26.37 -11.93
C PRO A 177 -23.02 27.16 -12.86
N ASP A 178 -21.84 27.54 -12.37
CA ASP A 178 -20.79 28.21 -13.15
C ASP A 178 -20.32 27.36 -14.34
N VAL A 179 -20.13 26.05 -14.13
CA VAL A 179 -19.75 25.10 -15.18
C VAL A 179 -20.89 24.92 -16.19
N LYS A 180 -22.13 24.85 -15.69
CA LYS A 180 -23.34 24.73 -16.51
C LYS A 180 -23.52 25.95 -17.42
N GLU A 181 -23.34 27.14 -16.87
CA GLU A 181 -23.45 28.41 -17.60
C GLU A 181 -22.32 28.56 -18.64
N ALA A 182 -21.11 28.11 -18.30
CA ALA A 182 -19.96 28.11 -19.21
C ALA A 182 -20.13 27.12 -20.39
N LYS A 183 -21.05 26.16 -20.30
CA LYS A 183 -21.32 25.12 -21.33
C LYS A 183 -20.06 24.35 -21.74
N VAL A 184 -19.18 24.08 -20.77
CA VAL A 184 -17.97 23.28 -20.96
C VAL A 184 -18.24 21.82 -20.59
N ASN A 185 -17.44 20.89 -21.14
CA ASN A 185 -17.55 19.47 -20.81
C ASN A 185 -17.29 19.26 -19.30
N PRO A 186 -18.26 18.72 -18.53
CA PRO A 186 -18.14 18.62 -17.07
C PRO A 186 -16.99 17.73 -16.59
N LEU A 187 -16.72 16.64 -17.31
CA LEU A 187 -15.63 15.72 -16.95
C LEU A 187 -14.26 16.39 -17.18
N ILE A 188 -14.10 17.10 -18.31
CA ILE A 188 -12.88 17.86 -18.60
C ILE A 188 -12.65 18.94 -17.53
N HIS A 189 -13.70 19.70 -17.20
CA HIS A 189 -13.60 20.72 -16.15
C HIS A 189 -13.18 20.09 -14.81
N PHE A 190 -13.77 18.94 -14.44
CA PHE A 190 -13.42 18.27 -13.20
C PHE A 190 -11.94 17.85 -13.17
N ILE A 191 -11.43 17.28 -14.26
CA ILE A 191 -10.03 16.83 -14.42
C ILE A 191 -9.04 18.00 -14.38
N GLU A 192 -9.31 19.11 -15.07
CA GLU A 192 -8.36 20.21 -15.12
C GLU A 192 -8.40 21.07 -13.83
N TYR A 193 -9.58 21.26 -13.25
CA TYR A 193 -9.85 22.24 -12.18
C TYR A 193 -10.62 21.66 -10.98
N GLY A 194 -11.74 20.98 -11.24
CA GLY A 194 -12.75 20.68 -10.22
C GLY A 194 -12.24 19.86 -9.04
N TRP A 195 -11.35 18.89 -9.27
CA TRP A 195 -10.76 18.12 -8.17
C TRP A 195 -9.87 18.95 -7.26
N LYS A 196 -9.07 19.89 -7.82
CA LYS A 196 -8.21 20.82 -7.06
C LYS A 196 -9.03 21.80 -6.25
N GLU A 197 -10.19 22.18 -6.79
CA GLU A 197 -11.19 23.02 -6.13
C GLU A 197 -12.06 22.25 -5.13
N LYS A 198 -11.79 20.95 -4.91
CA LYS A 198 -12.52 20.06 -4.00
C LYS A 198 -14.02 19.92 -4.34
N ARG A 199 -14.39 20.09 -5.61
CA ARG A 199 -15.77 19.85 -6.10
C ARG A 199 -16.10 18.35 -6.07
N ARG A 200 -17.37 18.01 -5.83
CA ARG A 200 -17.83 16.61 -5.79
C ARG A 200 -18.24 16.13 -7.20
N PRO A 201 -17.63 15.07 -7.77
CA PRO A 201 -17.98 14.52 -9.09
C PRO A 201 -19.24 13.66 -9.11
N HIS A 202 -19.68 13.15 -7.96
CA HIS A 202 -20.83 12.24 -7.84
C HIS A 202 -21.44 12.44 -6.44
N PRO A 203 -22.75 12.21 -6.22
CA PRO A 203 -23.35 12.29 -4.89
C PRO A 203 -22.55 11.45 -3.89
N ASP A 204 -22.32 10.18 -4.24
CA ASP A 204 -21.53 9.20 -3.50
C ASP A 204 -20.01 9.49 -3.43
N PHE A 205 -19.51 10.62 -3.92
CA PHE A 205 -18.07 10.92 -3.83
C PHE A 205 -17.78 11.80 -2.60
N PRO A 206 -16.93 11.36 -1.65
CA PRO A 206 -16.67 12.15 -0.44
C PRO A 206 -15.81 13.39 -0.72
N ILE A 207 -16.13 14.53 -0.09
CA ILE A 207 -15.31 15.77 -0.20
C ILE A 207 -13.93 15.55 0.41
N GLY A 208 -12.91 16.07 -0.29
CA GLY A 208 -11.59 16.29 0.31
C GLY A 208 -10.73 15.04 0.43
N ASN A 209 -11.16 13.94 -0.18
CA ASN A 209 -10.43 12.68 -0.15
C ASN A 209 -9.45 12.47 -1.32
N LEU A 210 -9.47 13.34 -2.33
CA LEU A 210 -8.71 13.17 -3.57
C LEU A 210 -7.45 14.03 -3.56
N GLU A 211 -6.29 13.39 -3.48
CA GLU A 211 -4.97 14.06 -3.52
C GLU A 211 -4.40 14.15 -4.95
N SER A 212 -4.78 13.22 -5.83
CA SER A 212 -4.48 13.22 -7.26
C SER A 212 -5.54 12.43 -8.04
N ILE A 213 -5.62 12.59 -9.35
CA ILE A 213 -6.60 11.86 -10.19
C ILE A 213 -6.34 10.34 -10.17
N GLU A 214 -5.07 9.94 -10.03
CA GLU A 214 -4.67 8.52 -9.96
C GLU A 214 -5.14 7.85 -8.66
N ALA A 215 -5.39 8.63 -7.60
CA ALA A 215 -5.89 8.12 -6.32
C ALA A 215 -7.43 8.01 -6.26
N PHE A 216 -8.14 8.13 -7.39
CA PHE A 216 -9.60 8.24 -7.42
C PHE A 216 -10.35 7.07 -6.77
N SER A 217 -9.91 5.83 -7.02
CA SER A 217 -10.50 4.63 -6.39
C SER A 217 -10.25 4.56 -4.88
N GLN A 218 -9.09 5.04 -4.42
CA GLN A 218 -8.77 5.11 -2.99
C GLN A 218 -9.61 6.18 -2.28
N ALA A 219 -9.74 7.35 -2.91
CA ALA A 219 -10.52 8.48 -2.43
C ALA A 219 -12.02 8.15 -2.25
N PHE A 220 -12.53 7.21 -3.06
CA PHE A 220 -13.91 6.74 -3.01
C PHE A 220 -14.25 6.03 -1.68
N VAL A 221 -13.29 5.38 -1.04
CA VAL A 221 -13.50 4.61 0.21
C VAL A 221 -12.98 5.33 1.47
N GLY A 222 -12.49 6.56 1.33
CA GLY A 222 -11.92 7.38 2.41
C GLY A 222 -10.78 8.28 1.92
N PRO A 223 -10.19 9.11 2.78
CA PRO A 223 -9.02 9.92 2.40
C PRO A 223 -7.87 9.04 1.90
N SER A 224 -7.31 9.34 0.72
CA SER A 224 -6.23 8.53 0.12
C SER A 224 -5.01 8.41 1.04
N SER A 225 -4.62 9.48 1.74
CA SER A 225 -3.52 9.46 2.72
C SER A 225 -3.72 8.54 3.92
N GLN A 226 -4.96 8.10 4.20
CA GLN A 226 -5.26 7.17 5.31
C GLN A 226 -5.56 5.74 4.82
N PHE A 227 -5.53 5.50 3.51
CA PHE A 227 -5.96 4.25 2.91
C PHE A 227 -5.21 3.04 3.49
N ASP A 228 -3.88 3.10 3.46
CA ASP A 228 -3.01 2.01 3.93
C ASP A 228 -3.15 1.78 5.44
N PHE A 229 -3.18 2.86 6.21
CA PHE A 229 -3.33 2.82 7.67
C PHE A 229 -4.66 2.17 8.07
N MET A 230 -5.75 2.52 7.39
CA MET A 230 -7.05 1.95 7.67
C MET A 230 -7.13 0.47 7.27
N GLY A 231 -6.52 0.07 6.16
CA GLY A 231 -6.41 -1.35 5.80
C GLY A 231 -5.63 -2.17 6.83
N ALA A 232 -4.51 -1.64 7.32
CA ALA A 232 -3.68 -2.30 8.33
C ALA A 232 -4.39 -2.43 9.69
N THR A 233 -5.17 -1.43 10.10
CA THR A 233 -5.94 -1.49 11.35
C THR A 233 -7.08 -2.52 11.27
N GLN A 234 -7.76 -2.62 10.12
CA GLN A 234 -8.78 -3.65 9.87
C GLN A 234 -8.19 -5.06 9.99
N PHE A 235 -7.03 -5.29 9.35
CA PHE A 235 -6.31 -6.55 9.45
C PHE A 235 -5.90 -6.88 10.89
N SER A 236 -5.32 -5.90 11.59
CA SER A 236 -4.83 -6.06 12.96
C SER A 236 -5.97 -6.37 13.93
N LEU A 237 -7.13 -5.73 13.76
CA LEU A 237 -8.33 -5.99 14.56
C LEU A 237 -8.78 -7.45 14.39
N LEU A 238 -9.02 -7.89 13.15
CA LEU A 238 -9.49 -9.26 12.89
C LEU A 238 -8.46 -10.30 13.36
N TRP A 239 -7.18 -10.03 13.16
CA TRP A 239 -6.11 -10.89 13.65
C TRP A 239 -6.12 -11.02 15.17
N SER A 240 -6.30 -9.91 15.89
CA SER A 240 -6.41 -9.85 17.36
C SER A 240 -7.65 -10.57 17.88
N LEU A 241 -8.72 -10.56 17.10
CA LEU A 241 -9.95 -11.31 17.35
C LEU A 241 -9.86 -12.81 16.98
N GLY A 242 -8.72 -13.26 16.46
CA GLY A 242 -8.46 -14.67 16.20
C GLY A 242 -8.54 -15.11 14.74
N LEU A 243 -8.58 -14.20 13.76
CA LEU A 243 -8.56 -14.56 12.33
C LEU A 243 -7.27 -15.31 11.96
N ARG A 244 -7.37 -16.48 11.32
CA ARG A 244 -6.25 -17.32 10.88
C ARG A 244 -6.34 -17.68 9.41
N SER A 245 -5.24 -18.10 8.81
CA SER A 245 -5.16 -18.31 7.35
C SER A 245 -6.09 -19.41 6.83
N CYS A 246 -6.52 -20.36 7.66
CA CYS A 246 -7.50 -21.38 7.27
C CYS A 246 -8.97 -20.90 7.31
N HIS A 247 -9.24 -19.75 7.93
CA HIS A 247 -10.59 -19.22 8.09
C HIS A 247 -11.15 -18.68 6.78
N TYR A 248 -12.46 -18.80 6.62
CA TYR A 248 -13.24 -18.10 5.61
C TYR A 248 -13.56 -16.69 6.12
N LEU A 249 -13.11 -15.69 5.37
CA LEU A 249 -13.39 -14.29 5.65
C LEU A 249 -14.28 -13.70 4.55
N LEU A 250 -15.35 -13.02 4.98
CA LEU A 250 -16.12 -12.10 4.16
C LEU A 250 -15.73 -10.66 4.48
N ASP A 251 -15.35 -9.90 3.46
CA ASP A 251 -15.14 -8.45 3.48
C ASP A 251 -16.35 -7.79 2.77
N PHE A 252 -17.31 -7.32 3.57
CA PHE A 252 -18.59 -6.81 3.09
C PHE A 252 -18.53 -5.30 2.88
N GLY A 253 -18.70 -4.88 1.62
CA GLY A 253 -18.30 -3.54 1.15
C GLY A 253 -16.78 -3.43 1.09
N CYS A 254 -16.13 -4.37 0.40
CA CYS A 254 -14.67 -4.44 0.34
C CYS A 254 -14.05 -3.26 -0.43
N GLY A 255 -14.84 -2.49 -1.18
CA GLY A 255 -14.42 -1.28 -1.87
C GLY A 255 -13.20 -1.50 -2.77
N ALA A 256 -12.26 -0.56 -2.74
CA ALA A 256 -10.97 -0.67 -3.43
C ALA A 256 -9.99 -1.66 -2.75
N LEU A 257 -10.50 -2.71 -2.09
CA LEU A 257 -9.74 -3.75 -1.39
C LEU A 257 -8.74 -3.23 -0.36
N ARG A 258 -9.11 -2.14 0.34
CA ARG A 258 -8.27 -1.49 1.35
C ARG A 258 -7.74 -2.47 2.40
N ALA A 259 -8.64 -3.28 2.97
CA ALA A 259 -8.26 -4.38 3.86
C ALA A 259 -8.05 -5.69 3.10
N GLY A 260 -8.81 -5.90 2.02
CA GLY A 260 -8.71 -7.08 1.16
C GLY A 260 -7.29 -7.42 0.73
N ARG A 261 -6.46 -6.43 0.37
CA ARG A 261 -5.07 -6.68 -0.04
C ARG A 261 -4.20 -7.32 1.04
N PHE A 262 -4.50 -7.10 2.32
CA PHE A 262 -3.80 -7.77 3.44
C PHE A 262 -4.37 -9.17 3.68
N PHE A 263 -5.70 -9.30 3.67
CA PHE A 263 -6.36 -10.57 3.93
C PHE A 263 -6.14 -11.60 2.82
N ILE A 264 -6.22 -11.20 1.55
CA ILE A 264 -6.00 -12.08 0.40
C ILE A 264 -4.61 -12.71 0.49
N GLN A 265 -3.58 -11.94 0.85
CA GLN A 265 -2.22 -12.46 1.00
C GLN A 265 -2.12 -13.45 2.17
N TYR A 266 -2.72 -13.11 3.31
CA TYR A 266 -2.67 -13.87 4.56
C TYR A 266 -3.43 -15.21 4.50
N LEU A 267 -4.64 -15.20 3.95
CA LEU A 267 -5.55 -16.35 3.96
C LEU A 267 -5.08 -17.43 2.98
N GLN A 268 -5.41 -18.70 3.22
CA GLN A 268 -5.09 -19.78 2.28
C GLN A 268 -5.87 -19.61 0.97
N LYS A 269 -5.49 -20.39 -0.04
CA LYS A 269 -6.18 -20.39 -1.33
C LYS A 269 -7.70 -20.64 -1.16
N GLY A 270 -8.54 -19.79 -1.75
CA GLY A 270 -10.00 -19.90 -1.74
C GLY A 270 -10.66 -19.54 -0.40
N ARG A 271 -10.05 -18.64 0.38
CA ARG A 271 -10.53 -18.30 1.74
C ARG A 271 -10.95 -16.83 1.93
N TYR A 272 -10.68 -15.96 0.97
CA TYR A 272 -11.12 -14.57 0.99
C TYR A 272 -12.33 -14.38 0.06
N PHE A 273 -13.35 -13.69 0.57
CA PHE A 273 -14.60 -13.38 -0.12
C PHE A 273 -14.89 -11.89 0.03
N GLY A 274 -15.23 -11.21 -1.07
CA GLY A 274 -15.56 -9.78 -1.06
C GLY A 274 -16.89 -9.48 -1.73
N ILE A 275 -17.70 -8.59 -1.15
CA ILE A 275 -18.90 -8.03 -1.78
C ILE A 275 -18.70 -6.54 -1.98
N GLU A 276 -18.82 -6.07 -3.22
CA GLU A 276 -18.78 -4.64 -3.58
C GLU A 276 -19.59 -4.39 -4.86
N PRO A 277 -20.70 -3.62 -4.78
CA PRO A 277 -21.51 -3.27 -5.95
C PRO A 277 -20.72 -2.54 -7.04
N ASN A 278 -19.76 -1.71 -6.63
CA ASN A 278 -18.90 -0.97 -7.53
C ASN A 278 -17.76 -1.85 -8.02
N ARG A 279 -18.06 -2.74 -8.97
CA ARG A 279 -17.10 -3.67 -9.58
C ARG A 279 -15.76 -3.02 -9.97
N TRP A 280 -15.80 -1.81 -10.50
CA TRP A 280 -14.63 -1.05 -10.90
C TRP A 280 -13.63 -0.83 -9.75
N LEU A 281 -14.06 -0.70 -8.49
CA LEU A 281 -13.16 -0.57 -7.33
C LEU A 281 -12.29 -1.80 -7.13
N ILE A 282 -12.87 -2.99 -7.30
CA ILE A 282 -12.15 -4.26 -7.19
C ILE A 282 -11.18 -4.39 -8.36
N GLU A 283 -11.62 -4.10 -9.58
CA GLU A 283 -10.78 -4.21 -10.79
C GLU A 283 -9.56 -3.27 -10.71
N GLU A 284 -9.77 -2.01 -10.33
CA GLU A 284 -8.70 -1.03 -10.09
C GLU A 284 -7.73 -1.48 -8.99
N ALA A 285 -8.26 -2.02 -7.88
CA ALA A 285 -7.41 -2.51 -6.79
C ALA A 285 -6.60 -3.76 -7.17
N ILE A 286 -7.17 -4.67 -7.95
CA ILE A 286 -6.45 -5.83 -8.48
C ILE A 286 -5.30 -5.36 -9.37
N LYS A 287 -5.59 -4.44 -10.29
CA LYS A 287 -4.63 -3.95 -11.26
C LYS A 287 -3.48 -3.17 -10.59
N HIS A 288 -3.81 -2.21 -9.73
CA HIS A 288 -2.82 -1.24 -9.24
C HIS A 288 -2.25 -1.55 -7.85
N GLN A 289 -2.87 -2.47 -7.07
CA GLN A 289 -2.44 -2.73 -5.68
C GLN A 289 -2.06 -4.18 -5.39
N LEU A 290 -2.75 -5.17 -5.99
CA LEU A 290 -2.58 -6.59 -5.66
C LEU A 290 -1.80 -7.42 -6.68
N GLY A 291 -2.00 -7.11 -7.96
CA GLY A 291 -1.51 -7.87 -9.11
C GLY A 291 -2.30 -9.16 -9.39
N GLU A 292 -2.41 -9.50 -10.67
CA GLU A 292 -3.10 -10.69 -11.19
C GLU A 292 -2.53 -12.01 -10.66
N ASP A 293 -1.23 -12.05 -10.34
CA ASP A 293 -0.56 -13.22 -9.78
C ASP A 293 -1.13 -13.60 -8.41
N THR A 294 -1.44 -12.61 -7.57
CA THR A 294 -2.06 -12.83 -6.27
C THR A 294 -3.44 -13.45 -6.44
N ILE A 295 -4.24 -12.95 -7.39
CA ILE A 295 -5.58 -13.47 -7.67
C ILE A 295 -5.49 -14.93 -8.16
N ARG A 296 -4.54 -15.22 -9.06
CA ARG A 296 -4.30 -16.58 -9.56
C ARG A 296 -3.90 -17.56 -8.45
N LEU A 297 -3.01 -17.16 -7.56
CA LEU A 297 -2.47 -18.01 -6.49
C LEU A 297 -3.46 -18.22 -5.34
N LYS A 298 -4.08 -17.13 -4.89
CA LYS A 298 -4.92 -17.10 -3.69
C LYS A 298 -6.39 -17.37 -3.99
N LYS A 299 -6.82 -17.23 -5.25
CA LYS A 299 -8.20 -17.46 -5.69
C LYS A 299 -9.26 -16.82 -4.77
N PRO A 300 -9.19 -15.49 -4.50
CA PRO A 300 -10.29 -14.80 -3.84
C PRO A 300 -11.57 -14.90 -4.68
N VAL A 301 -12.72 -14.79 -4.03
CA VAL A 301 -14.04 -14.83 -4.68
C VAL A 301 -14.74 -13.50 -4.46
N PHE A 302 -15.28 -12.90 -5.53
CA PHE A 302 -15.96 -11.61 -5.48
C PHE A 302 -17.40 -11.73 -5.96
N ASP A 303 -18.29 -10.91 -5.41
CA ASP A 303 -19.64 -10.69 -5.92
C ASP A 303 -20.00 -9.19 -5.89
N HIS A 304 -20.86 -8.77 -6.82
CA HIS A 304 -21.18 -7.36 -7.08
C HIS A 304 -22.65 -7.02 -6.81
N ASN A 305 -23.35 -7.80 -5.99
CA ASN A 305 -24.74 -7.52 -5.68
C ASN A 305 -24.90 -6.28 -4.76
N ASP A 306 -25.91 -5.46 -5.06
CA ASP A 306 -26.39 -4.32 -4.26
C ASP A 306 -27.54 -4.70 -3.30
N ARG A 307 -27.88 -5.99 -3.26
CA ARG A 307 -29.01 -6.54 -2.47
C ARG A 307 -28.61 -6.95 -1.06
N PHE A 308 -27.36 -6.71 -0.69
CA PHE A 308 -26.78 -7.10 0.60
C PHE A 308 -26.86 -8.63 0.85
N CYS A 309 -26.81 -9.42 -0.22
CA CYS A 309 -26.95 -10.88 -0.18
C CYS A 309 -25.60 -11.54 0.06
N VAL A 310 -25.46 -12.27 1.17
CA VAL A 310 -24.22 -12.96 1.56
C VAL A 310 -24.25 -14.44 1.16
N GLU A 311 -25.44 -15.02 1.04
CA GLU A 311 -25.68 -16.41 0.69
C GLU A 311 -25.21 -16.78 -0.73
N VAL A 312 -24.85 -15.78 -1.54
CA VAL A 312 -24.33 -15.95 -2.91
C VAL A 312 -23.09 -16.85 -2.98
N PHE A 313 -22.29 -16.93 -1.90
CA PHE A 313 -21.09 -17.76 -1.86
C PHE A 313 -21.33 -19.21 -1.43
N GLY A 314 -22.52 -19.54 -0.88
CA GLY A 314 -22.87 -20.90 -0.47
C GLY A 314 -21.97 -21.50 0.63
N ILE A 315 -21.32 -20.67 1.46
CA ILE A 315 -20.46 -21.09 2.57
C ILE A 315 -20.71 -20.26 3.84
N ASP A 316 -20.30 -20.82 4.98
CA ASP A 316 -20.31 -20.13 6.27
C ASP A 316 -18.93 -19.54 6.59
N PHE A 317 -18.94 -18.30 7.09
CA PHE A 317 -17.76 -17.51 7.40
C PHE A 317 -17.34 -17.62 8.87
N ASP A 318 -16.04 -17.71 9.12
CA ASP A 318 -15.47 -17.56 10.45
C ASP A 318 -15.47 -16.07 10.85
N PHE A 319 -15.28 -15.17 9.89
CA PHE A 319 -15.26 -13.73 10.08
C PHE A 319 -16.06 -13.02 9.00
N ILE A 320 -16.87 -12.03 9.40
CA ILE A 320 -17.51 -11.06 8.52
C ILE A 320 -17.04 -9.67 8.95
N LEU A 321 -16.43 -8.92 8.04
CA LEU A 321 -15.99 -7.53 8.23
C LEU A 321 -16.92 -6.57 7.47
N ALA A 322 -17.39 -5.51 8.11
CA ALA A 322 -18.23 -4.49 7.49
C ALA A 322 -17.89 -3.08 8.03
N GLN A 323 -16.93 -2.40 7.40
CA GLN A 323 -16.56 -1.03 7.78
C GLN A 323 -17.25 0.01 6.90
N SER A 324 -17.77 1.06 7.54
CA SER A 324 -18.47 2.17 6.88
C SER A 324 -19.71 1.75 6.08
N ILE A 325 -20.35 0.65 6.49
CA ILE A 325 -21.64 0.23 5.92
C ILE A 325 -22.75 0.88 6.72
N PHE A 326 -22.79 0.65 8.04
CA PHE A 326 -23.86 1.18 8.89
C PHE A 326 -23.78 2.68 9.15
N SER A 327 -22.72 3.36 8.70
CA SER A 327 -22.65 4.82 8.64
C SER A 327 -23.52 5.43 7.53
N HIS A 328 -24.09 4.61 6.64
CA HIS A 328 -24.84 5.05 5.46
C HIS A 328 -26.16 4.27 5.28
N THR A 329 -26.70 3.64 6.33
CA THR A 329 -27.91 2.82 6.23
C THR A 329 -28.98 3.24 7.22
N GLY A 330 -30.22 3.35 6.75
CA GLY A 330 -31.42 3.39 7.59
C GLY A 330 -31.60 2.13 8.44
N SER A 331 -32.42 2.24 9.49
CA SER A 331 -32.64 1.17 10.47
C SER A 331 -33.20 -0.13 9.87
N ASP A 332 -34.03 -0.01 8.82
CA ASP A 332 -34.58 -1.11 8.03
C ASP A 332 -33.48 -1.97 7.41
N LEU A 333 -32.50 -1.32 6.79
CA LEU A 333 -31.41 -1.98 6.09
C LEU A 333 -30.39 -2.58 7.06
N ILE A 334 -30.13 -1.93 8.20
CA ILE A 334 -29.26 -2.48 9.26
C ILE A 334 -29.79 -3.85 9.71
N ILE A 335 -31.10 -3.94 10.00
CA ILE A 335 -31.72 -5.19 10.45
C ILE A 335 -31.63 -6.27 9.37
N GLN A 336 -31.87 -5.92 8.10
CA GLN A 336 -31.74 -6.84 6.99
C GLN A 336 -30.31 -7.39 6.87
N VAL A 337 -29.30 -6.51 6.89
CA VAL A 337 -27.88 -6.89 6.75
C VAL A 337 -27.43 -7.78 7.90
N LEU A 338 -27.79 -7.46 9.15
CA LEU A 338 -27.43 -8.27 10.31
C LEU A 338 -28.07 -9.67 10.26
N ASN A 339 -29.29 -9.79 9.74
CA ASN A 339 -29.94 -11.09 9.52
C ASN A 339 -29.21 -11.92 8.45
N ASN A 340 -28.76 -11.29 7.36
CA ASN A 340 -27.99 -11.96 6.32
C ASN A 340 -26.61 -12.41 6.85
N PHE A 341 -25.92 -11.54 7.62
CA PHE A 341 -24.67 -11.92 8.27
C PHE A 341 -24.84 -13.13 9.18
N LYS A 342 -25.88 -13.16 10.01
CA LYS A 342 -26.15 -14.29 10.91
C LYS A 342 -26.38 -15.61 10.17
N ARG A 343 -27.01 -15.60 8.98
CA ARG A 343 -27.28 -16.83 8.21
C ARG A 343 -26.02 -17.46 7.64
N SER A 344 -25.05 -16.65 7.23
CA SER A 344 -23.78 -17.12 6.65
C SER A 344 -22.60 -17.06 7.63
N LEU A 345 -22.86 -16.94 8.93
CA LEU A 345 -21.83 -16.97 9.98
C LEU A 345 -21.75 -18.37 10.60
N LYS A 346 -20.55 -18.90 10.79
CA LYS A 346 -20.36 -20.12 11.60
C LYS A 346 -20.84 -19.92 13.03
N GLU A 347 -21.15 -21.01 13.73
CA GLU A 347 -21.61 -20.97 15.13
C GLU A 347 -20.63 -20.27 16.07
N ASP A 348 -19.32 -20.40 15.81
CA ASP A 348 -18.24 -19.73 16.54
C ASP A 348 -17.65 -18.51 15.80
N GLY A 349 -18.30 -18.07 14.73
CA GLY A 349 -17.85 -16.95 13.91
C GLY A 349 -18.08 -15.58 14.56
N LEU A 350 -17.40 -14.56 14.02
CA LEU A 350 -17.45 -13.18 14.48
C LEU A 350 -17.84 -12.21 13.36
N ILE A 351 -18.72 -11.27 13.67
CA ILE A 351 -19.03 -10.11 12.81
C ILE A 351 -18.32 -8.89 13.41
N VAL A 352 -17.55 -8.18 12.61
CA VAL A 352 -16.77 -7.01 13.00
C VAL A 352 -17.23 -5.83 12.14
N CYS A 353 -17.93 -4.86 12.73
CA CYS A 353 -18.54 -3.76 11.98
C CYS A 353 -18.39 -2.41 12.65
N THR A 354 -18.64 -1.32 11.93
CA THR A 354 -18.60 0.04 12.48
C THR A 354 -19.95 0.74 12.42
N PHE A 355 -20.20 1.61 13.41
CA PHE A 355 -21.32 2.57 13.44
C PHE A 355 -20.81 3.97 13.78
N VAL A 356 -21.56 5.01 13.41
CA VAL A 356 -21.34 6.36 13.92
C VAL A 356 -22.28 6.58 15.09
N GLU A 357 -21.72 6.78 16.28
CA GLU A 357 -22.50 7.10 17.47
C GLU A 357 -22.95 8.56 17.44
N GLY A 358 -24.16 8.83 17.93
CA GLY A 358 -24.71 10.17 18.08
C GLY A 358 -25.70 10.27 19.23
N ASP A 359 -26.07 11.49 19.57
CA ASP A 359 -27.03 11.79 20.65
C ASP A 359 -28.49 11.57 20.22
N GLU A 360 -28.73 11.44 18.91
CA GLU A 360 -30.04 11.22 18.31
C GLU A 360 -29.98 10.08 17.29
N ASP A 361 -31.10 9.38 17.14
CA ASP A 361 -31.25 8.34 16.13
C ASP A 361 -31.64 8.97 14.80
N PHE A 362 -30.95 8.57 13.73
CA PHE A 362 -31.35 8.91 12.39
C PHE A 362 -32.74 8.35 12.06
N VAL A 363 -33.61 9.19 11.49
CA VAL A 363 -34.96 8.83 11.04
C VAL A 363 -34.96 8.80 9.52
N GLY A 364 -34.86 7.60 8.97
CA GLY A 364 -34.91 7.35 7.52
C GLY A 364 -34.72 5.87 7.19
N SER A 365 -34.92 5.52 5.92
CA SER A 365 -34.86 4.14 5.41
C SER A 365 -33.95 4.03 4.19
N GLY A 366 -33.31 2.87 4.02
CA GLY A 366 -32.50 2.56 2.83
C GLY A 366 -31.05 3.03 2.91
N TRP A 367 -30.41 3.19 1.75
CA TRP A 367 -29.02 3.65 1.61
C TRP A 367 -28.96 5.19 1.56
N ILE A 368 -28.14 5.80 2.41
CA ILE A 368 -28.11 7.23 2.75
C ILE A 368 -26.71 7.81 2.51
N TYR A 369 -26.03 7.35 1.47
CA TYR A 369 -24.72 7.88 1.08
C TYR A 369 -24.92 9.07 0.11
N PRO A 370 -24.10 10.15 0.16
CA PRO A 370 -22.88 10.36 0.94
C PRO A 370 -23.10 10.82 2.39
N GLU A 371 -24.35 11.08 2.80
CA GLU A 371 -24.62 11.55 4.15
C GLU A 371 -24.21 10.52 5.20
N ILE A 372 -23.87 11.00 6.39
CA ILE A 372 -23.50 10.11 7.49
C ILE A 372 -24.67 10.04 8.45
N VAL A 373 -25.20 8.85 8.66
CA VAL A 373 -26.24 8.59 9.66
C VAL A 373 -25.61 8.26 11.00
N ARG A 374 -26.32 8.61 12.08
CA ARG A 374 -25.89 8.35 13.46
C ARG A 374 -26.99 7.66 14.23
N TYR A 375 -26.60 6.85 15.19
CA TYR A 375 -27.52 6.17 16.09
C TYR A 375 -27.01 6.27 17.52
N LYS A 376 -27.95 6.27 18.46
CA LYS A 376 -27.64 6.16 19.88
C LYS A 376 -26.99 4.80 20.18
N PRO A 377 -26.05 4.73 21.12
CA PRO A 377 -25.45 3.46 21.54
C PRO A 377 -26.49 2.40 21.91
N GLU A 378 -27.58 2.77 22.58
CA GLU A 378 -28.67 1.87 22.96
C GLU A 378 -29.40 1.30 21.74
N THR A 379 -29.62 2.14 20.72
CA THR A 379 -30.27 1.76 19.47
C THR A 379 -29.39 0.80 18.66
N ILE A 380 -28.07 1.03 18.62
CA ILE A 380 -27.11 0.09 18.01
C ILE A 380 -27.18 -1.29 18.69
N HIS A 381 -27.31 -1.33 20.02
CA HIS A 381 -27.49 -2.60 20.73
C HIS A 381 -28.83 -3.27 20.40
N SER A 382 -29.91 -2.49 20.27
CA SER A 382 -31.24 -2.98 19.89
C SER A 382 -31.24 -3.62 18.50
N PHE A 383 -30.49 -3.10 17.53
CA PHE A 383 -30.35 -3.69 16.20
C PHE A 383 -29.77 -5.11 16.26
N ALA A 384 -28.66 -5.29 16.99
CA ALA A 384 -28.04 -6.61 17.15
C ALA A 384 -28.95 -7.60 17.88
N GLN A 385 -29.63 -7.15 18.94
CA GLN A 385 -30.59 -7.97 19.68
C GLN A 385 -31.78 -8.40 18.81
N SER A 386 -32.27 -7.51 17.95
CA SER A 386 -33.37 -7.81 17.02
C SER A 386 -32.96 -8.85 15.96
N ALA A 387 -31.68 -8.90 15.56
CA ALA A 387 -31.12 -9.96 14.73
C ALA A 387 -30.80 -11.24 15.53
N GLY A 388 -30.94 -11.22 16.86
CA GLY A 388 -30.58 -12.31 17.76
C GLY A 388 -29.08 -12.59 17.78
N LEU A 389 -28.28 -11.53 17.84
CA LEU A 389 -26.83 -11.54 18.01
C LEU A 389 -26.46 -10.89 19.35
N PHE A 390 -25.39 -11.37 19.98
CA PHE A 390 -24.75 -10.66 21.08
C PHE A 390 -23.83 -9.59 20.49
N ILE A 391 -23.70 -8.43 21.15
CA ILE A 391 -22.91 -7.30 20.67
C ILE A 391 -21.98 -6.76 21.77
N ARG A 392 -20.80 -6.27 21.37
CA ARG A 392 -19.85 -5.57 22.22
C ARG A 392 -19.20 -4.42 21.45
N ARG A 393 -19.27 -3.20 21.98
CA ARG A 393 -18.47 -2.07 21.51
C ARG A 393 -16.99 -2.33 21.81
N LEU A 394 -16.12 -2.13 20.83
CA LEU A 394 -14.67 -2.24 20.96
C LEU A 394 -14.05 -0.85 21.17
N LYS A 395 -12.94 -0.78 21.90
CA LYS A 395 -12.14 0.46 22.02
C LYS A 395 -11.14 0.64 20.88
N TRP A 396 -11.28 -0.12 19.79
CA TRP A 396 -10.37 -0.10 18.67
C TRP A 396 -10.42 1.25 17.95
N TYR A 397 -9.25 1.84 17.68
CA TYR A 397 -9.16 3.15 17.04
C TYR A 397 -9.88 3.19 15.68
N HIS A 398 -10.70 4.22 15.50
CA HIS A 398 -11.19 4.65 14.21
C HIS A 398 -11.48 6.17 14.28
N PRO A 399 -11.07 6.97 13.29
CA PRO A 399 -11.07 8.43 13.40
C PRO A 399 -12.48 9.05 13.45
N ARG A 400 -13.51 8.31 13.03
CA ARG A 400 -14.87 8.83 12.80
C ARG A 400 -16.03 7.95 13.27
N GLN A 401 -15.75 6.73 13.71
CA GLN A 401 -16.75 5.67 13.93
C GLN A 401 -16.30 4.80 15.09
N SER A 402 -17.19 3.95 15.58
CA SER A 402 -16.93 3.02 16.66
C SER A 402 -17.06 1.59 16.16
N TRP A 403 -16.14 0.73 16.54
CA TRP A 403 -16.16 -0.69 16.21
C TRP A 403 -17.07 -1.47 17.15
N PHE A 404 -17.76 -2.45 16.59
CA PHE A 404 -18.63 -3.38 17.29
C PHE A 404 -18.32 -4.81 16.85
N LEU A 405 -18.26 -5.72 17.82
CA LEU A 405 -18.14 -7.14 17.63
C LEU A 405 -19.48 -7.82 17.91
N LEU A 406 -19.97 -8.62 16.98
CA LEU A 406 -21.18 -9.39 17.14
C LEU A 406 -20.92 -10.90 16.96
N ALA A 407 -21.68 -11.72 17.67
CA ALA A 407 -21.56 -13.18 17.62
C ALA A 407 -22.89 -13.87 17.90
N LYS A 408 -23.05 -15.11 17.40
CA LYS A 408 -24.17 -16.01 17.76
C LYS A 408 -24.08 -16.48 19.21
N ASP A 409 -22.87 -16.67 19.71
CA ASP A 409 -22.59 -17.12 21.08
C ASP A 409 -21.85 -16.04 21.88
N LYS A 410 -22.42 -15.63 23.01
CA LYS A 410 -21.84 -14.64 23.92
C LYS A 410 -20.42 -14.99 24.38
N ARG A 411 -20.09 -16.29 24.49
CA ARG A 411 -18.75 -16.76 24.89
C ARG A 411 -17.65 -16.42 23.88
N ARG A 412 -18.02 -16.08 22.65
CA ARG A 412 -17.11 -15.62 21.60
C ARG A 412 -16.79 -14.13 21.70
N LEU A 413 -17.58 -13.37 22.46
CA LEU A 413 -17.26 -11.98 22.74
C LEU A 413 -16.19 -11.91 23.85
N PRO A 414 -15.16 -11.06 23.69
CA PRO A 414 -14.16 -10.86 24.73
C PRO A 414 -14.81 -10.37 26.03
N ASP A 415 -14.28 -10.83 27.15
CA ASP A 415 -14.62 -10.31 28.48
C ASP A 415 -14.44 -8.78 28.48
N PRO A 416 -15.28 -7.99 29.18
CA PRO A 416 -15.09 -6.54 29.31
C PRO A 416 -13.64 -6.12 29.60
N LYS A 417 -12.88 -6.89 30.39
CA LYS A 417 -11.46 -6.62 30.67
C LYS A 417 -10.56 -6.83 29.45
N ALA A 418 -10.87 -7.80 28.59
CA ALA A 418 -10.14 -8.03 27.33
C ALA A 418 -10.49 -6.98 26.26
N VAL A 419 -11.61 -6.27 26.39
CA VAL A 419 -11.98 -5.16 25.48
C VAL A 419 -11.15 -3.91 25.76
N GLU A 420 -10.79 -3.64 27.02
CA GLU A 420 -9.89 -2.55 27.41
C GLU A 420 -8.51 -2.66 26.74
N LEU A 421 -8.12 -3.90 26.43
CA LEU A 421 -6.87 -4.29 25.81
C LEU A 421 -6.91 -4.18 24.26
N LEU A 422 -8.10 -4.07 23.65
CA LEU A 422 -8.30 -3.93 22.21
C LEU A 422 -8.44 -2.45 21.81
N SER A 423 -7.52 -1.61 22.27
CA SER A 423 -7.57 -0.16 22.04
C SER A 423 -7.05 0.26 20.66
N GLY A 424 -6.22 -0.57 20.01
CA GLY A 424 -5.53 -0.22 18.77
C GLY A 424 -4.49 0.90 18.92
N ILE A 425 -4.25 1.41 20.14
CA ILE A 425 -3.32 2.52 20.46
C ILE A 425 -1.87 2.15 20.16
N VAL A 426 -1.51 0.86 20.17
CA VAL A 426 -0.14 0.38 19.86
C VAL A 426 0.34 0.77 18.45
N LEU A 427 -0.56 1.18 17.54
CA LEU A 427 -0.20 1.68 16.20
C LEU A 427 -0.04 3.22 16.13
N TYR A 428 -0.30 3.93 17.23
CA TYR A 428 -0.12 5.37 17.36
C TYR A 428 0.35 5.70 18.78
N GLU A 429 1.66 5.61 19.02
CA GLU A 429 2.29 6.17 20.22
C GLU A 429 3.04 7.48 19.84
N PRO A 430 2.53 8.66 20.27
CA PRO A 430 3.21 9.94 20.06
C PRO A 430 4.50 10.12 20.85
N GLU A 431 4.78 9.24 21.82
CA GLU A 431 5.77 9.43 22.91
C GLU A 431 7.04 8.58 22.73
N PHE A 432 7.41 8.28 21.48
CA PHE A 432 8.59 7.48 21.12
C PHE A 432 9.94 7.99 21.70
N GLU A 433 10.03 9.21 22.27
CA GLU A 433 11.29 9.78 22.79
C GLU A 433 11.44 9.84 24.33
N GLU A 434 10.37 9.79 25.12
CA GLU A 434 10.49 10.00 26.59
C GLU A 434 10.48 8.70 27.42
N GLY A 435 9.79 7.66 26.96
CA GLY A 435 9.64 6.39 27.69
C GLY A 435 10.94 5.59 27.86
N TRP A 436 11.97 5.85 27.04
CA TRP A 436 13.24 5.12 27.08
C TRP A 436 14.12 5.48 28.29
N LYS A 437 13.81 6.56 29.02
CA LYS A 437 14.66 7.08 30.11
C LYS A 437 14.23 6.71 31.53
N GLU A 438 13.01 6.22 31.77
CA GLU A 438 12.50 6.10 33.14
C GLU A 438 11.97 4.71 33.55
N ARG A 439 12.84 4.04 34.32
CA ARG A 439 12.57 3.46 35.66
C ARG A 439 12.45 1.94 35.82
N LYS A 440 13.15 1.53 36.90
CA LYS A 440 13.19 0.23 37.58
C LYS A 440 12.26 0.22 38.81
N THR A 441 11.94 -1.02 39.22
CA THR A 441 11.48 -1.51 40.55
C THR A 441 10.08 -1.14 41.04
N ILE A 442 9.22 -2.14 41.32
CA ILE A 442 8.99 -2.80 42.63
C ILE A 442 7.91 -3.90 42.49
N ILE A 443 8.16 -5.07 43.09
CA ILE A 443 7.19 -5.98 43.76
C ILE A 443 7.61 -5.89 45.24
N PRO A 444 6.78 -5.68 46.31
CA PRO A 444 5.48 -6.30 46.64
C PRO A 444 4.50 -5.38 47.46
N LEU A 445 3.36 -4.95 46.91
CA LEU A 445 2.40 -4.09 47.67
C LEU A 445 0.91 -4.42 47.47
N LEU A 446 0.59 -5.45 46.69
CA LEU A 446 -0.75 -5.59 46.10
C LEU A 446 -1.76 -6.44 46.87
N GLN A 447 -1.60 -6.62 48.18
CA GLN A 447 -2.59 -7.39 48.94
C GLN A 447 -3.74 -6.56 49.52
N ASN A 448 -3.65 -5.21 49.57
CA ASN A 448 -4.60 -4.39 50.36
C ASN A 448 -5.19 -3.12 49.69
N LEU A 449 -5.31 -3.00 48.36
CA LEU A 449 -5.88 -1.79 47.71
C LEU A 449 -7.23 -2.01 46.98
N GLN A 450 -8.09 -0.97 46.98
CA GLN A 450 -9.45 -0.97 46.41
C GLN A 450 -9.48 -0.73 44.88
N GLU A 451 -10.62 -1.02 44.23
CA GLU A 451 -10.78 -1.12 42.77
C GLU A 451 -10.57 0.18 41.97
N GLN A 452 -10.82 1.34 42.56
CA GLN A 452 -10.65 2.62 41.88
C GLN A 452 -9.16 2.95 41.70
N ASP A 453 -8.35 2.62 42.71
CA ASP A 453 -6.88 2.73 42.66
C ASP A 453 -6.27 1.72 41.67
N LYS A 454 -6.94 0.60 41.38
CA LYS A 454 -6.46 -0.41 40.40
C LYS A 454 -6.57 0.06 38.95
N ASN A 455 -7.53 0.92 38.62
CA ASN A 455 -7.73 1.41 37.25
C ASN A 455 -6.78 2.58 36.91
N GLU A 456 -6.49 3.47 37.87
CA GLU A 456 -5.37 4.41 37.77
C GLU A 456 -4.03 3.68 37.71
N LEU A 457 -3.87 2.61 38.48
CA LEU A 457 -2.70 1.75 38.39
C LEU A 457 -2.60 1.10 37.00
N LEU A 458 -3.69 0.52 36.45
CA LEU A 458 -3.71 -0.13 35.12
C LEU A 458 -3.31 0.81 33.97
N ASN A 459 -3.74 2.07 34.02
CA ASN A 459 -3.32 3.14 33.10
C ASN A 459 -1.90 3.66 33.37
N SER A 460 -1.29 3.28 34.49
CA SER A 460 0.12 3.54 34.79
C SER A 460 1.05 2.42 34.34
N PHE A 461 0.54 1.31 33.77
CA PHE A 461 1.37 0.22 33.27
C PHE A 461 1.80 0.45 31.82
N SER A 462 3.09 0.32 31.55
CA SER A 462 3.63 0.31 30.19
C SER A 462 3.24 -0.97 29.46
N TYR A 463 3.25 -0.93 28.13
CA TYR A 463 3.02 -2.11 27.28
C TYR A 463 3.91 -3.31 27.68
N ALA A 464 5.13 -3.05 28.17
CA ALA A 464 6.04 -4.04 28.75
C ALA A 464 5.41 -4.91 29.86
N GLN A 465 4.52 -4.33 30.66
CA GLN A 465 3.88 -4.99 31.78
C GLN A 465 2.64 -5.79 31.35
N LEU A 466 2.05 -5.48 30.19
CA LEU A 466 0.90 -6.18 29.62
C LEU A 466 1.29 -7.33 28.68
N ASP A 467 2.40 -7.19 27.95
CA ASP A 467 2.87 -8.14 26.92
C ASP A 467 2.94 -9.62 27.38
N PRO A 468 3.38 -9.96 28.63
CA PRO A 468 3.39 -11.35 29.09
C PRO A 468 2.00 -11.99 29.19
N PHE A 469 0.98 -11.22 29.56
CA PHE A 469 -0.40 -11.70 29.67
C PHE A 469 -1.01 -11.96 28.30
N TYR A 470 -0.77 -11.05 27.35
CA TYR A 470 -1.17 -11.25 25.95
C TYR A 470 -0.53 -12.49 25.35
N ILE A 471 0.75 -12.72 25.59
CA ILE A 471 1.46 -13.89 25.05
C ILE A 471 0.92 -15.19 25.63
N GLN A 472 0.59 -15.24 26.92
CA GLN A 472 0.01 -16.44 27.54
C GLN A 472 -1.41 -16.73 27.03
N LEU A 473 -2.26 -15.70 26.92
CA LEU A 473 -3.58 -15.81 26.31
C LEU A 473 -3.47 -16.24 24.83
N ASP A 474 -2.56 -15.63 24.08
CA ASP A 474 -2.28 -15.97 22.69
C ASP A 474 -1.81 -17.45 22.59
N LYS A 475 -0.81 -17.91 23.36
CA LYS A 475 -0.35 -19.32 23.35
C LYS A 475 -1.45 -20.34 23.71
N HIS A 476 -2.42 -19.96 24.54
CA HIS A 476 -3.48 -20.86 24.99
C HIS A 476 -4.67 -20.93 24.02
N TYR A 477 -5.01 -19.83 23.34
CA TYR A 477 -6.22 -19.73 22.51
C TYR A 477 -5.93 -19.66 20.99
N VAL A 478 -4.67 -19.59 20.56
CA VAL A 478 -4.28 -19.33 19.16
C VAL A 478 -3.51 -20.48 18.52
N ARG A 479 -3.94 -20.92 17.32
CA ARG A 479 -3.12 -21.72 16.39
C ARG A 479 -2.37 -20.80 15.41
N ARG A 480 -1.11 -20.45 15.73
CA ARG A 480 -0.25 -19.60 14.89
C ARG A 480 0.42 -20.42 13.77
N THR A 481 0.98 -19.78 12.75
CA THR A 481 2.01 -20.47 11.94
C THR A 481 3.17 -20.81 12.87
N LYS A 482 3.79 -21.98 12.67
CA LYS A 482 4.79 -22.55 13.58
C LYS A 482 5.89 -21.56 13.94
N ASN A 483 6.27 -20.69 13.00
CA ASN A 483 7.31 -19.69 13.17
C ASN A 483 6.87 -18.45 13.98
N ILE A 484 5.65 -17.91 13.83
CA ILE A 484 5.20 -16.71 14.58
C ILE A 484 4.93 -17.04 16.07
N CYS A 485 4.80 -18.32 16.44
CA CYS A 485 4.91 -18.77 17.85
C CYS A 485 6.22 -18.35 18.53
N LEU A 486 7.26 -18.11 17.75
CA LEU A 486 8.59 -17.76 18.20
C LEU A 486 8.79 -16.24 18.31
N ILE A 487 7.75 -15.40 18.16
CA ILE A 487 7.93 -13.98 18.49
C ILE A 487 8.17 -13.85 20.02
N PRO A 488 9.28 -13.21 20.44
CA PRO A 488 9.60 -13.01 21.84
C PRO A 488 8.62 -12.04 22.54
N SER A 489 8.65 -12.05 23.88
CA SER A 489 8.08 -10.95 24.66
C SER A 489 8.76 -9.63 24.34
N GLU A 490 8.06 -8.53 24.56
CA GLU A 490 8.50 -7.14 24.32
C GLU A 490 9.92 -6.87 24.83
N LYS A 491 10.26 -7.23 26.08
CA LYS A 491 11.62 -7.10 26.63
C LYS A 491 12.75 -7.72 25.78
N ASN A 492 12.41 -8.71 24.96
CA ASN A 492 13.33 -9.48 24.11
C ASN A 492 13.09 -9.18 22.62
N ARG A 493 12.33 -8.14 22.24
CA ARG A 493 12.30 -7.64 20.86
C ARG A 493 13.48 -6.68 20.64
N ARG A 494 14.01 -6.67 19.41
CA ARG A 494 15.20 -5.92 18.98
C ARG A 494 14.96 -5.25 17.63
N GLY A 495 15.86 -4.33 17.27
CA GLY A 495 15.90 -3.68 15.95
C GLY A 495 15.00 -2.46 15.79
N GLY A 496 14.57 -1.80 16.87
CA GLY A 496 13.70 -0.63 16.80
C GLY A 496 12.22 -0.93 16.51
N LYS A 497 11.80 -2.20 16.66
CA LYS A 497 10.41 -2.65 16.55
C LYS A 497 9.91 -3.03 17.94
N TYR A 498 8.76 -2.50 18.36
CA TYR A 498 8.29 -2.59 19.74
C TYR A 498 7.15 -3.57 19.92
N SER A 499 6.22 -3.60 18.97
CA SER A 499 5.00 -4.42 19.01
C SER A 499 5.18 -5.78 18.34
N TYR A 500 4.28 -6.70 18.70
CA TYR A 500 4.18 -8.00 18.04
C TYR A 500 3.87 -7.85 16.54
N GLY A 501 3.01 -6.89 16.19
CA GLY A 501 2.58 -6.64 14.81
C GLY A 501 3.74 -6.17 13.92
N GLU A 502 4.60 -5.27 14.42
CA GLU A 502 5.78 -4.82 13.68
C GLU A 502 6.75 -5.97 13.42
N TRP A 503 7.00 -6.83 14.42
CA TRP A 503 7.81 -8.03 14.23
C TRP A 503 7.23 -8.95 13.15
N ALA A 504 5.92 -9.23 13.21
CA ALA A 504 5.23 -10.04 12.21
C ALA A 504 5.32 -9.44 10.79
N HIS A 505 5.24 -8.11 10.68
CA HIS A 505 5.35 -7.41 9.40
C HIS A 505 6.75 -7.57 8.79
N VAL A 506 7.81 -7.32 9.57
CA VAL A 506 9.19 -7.47 9.07
C VAL A 506 9.51 -8.93 8.73
N ILE A 507 9.00 -9.90 9.50
CA ILE A 507 9.09 -11.32 9.18
C ILE A 507 8.53 -11.59 7.77
N GLY A 508 7.37 -11.03 7.44
CA GLY A 508 6.74 -11.20 6.11
C GLY A 508 7.55 -10.58 4.96
N ILE A 509 8.11 -9.38 5.16
CA ILE A 509 8.99 -8.73 4.17
C ILE A 509 10.20 -9.62 3.88
N PHE A 510 10.90 -10.08 4.91
CA PHE A 510 12.13 -10.85 4.73
C PHE A 510 11.85 -12.27 4.23
N GLN A 511 10.72 -12.89 4.56
CA GLN A 511 10.29 -14.13 3.89
C GLN A 511 10.16 -13.95 2.37
N THR A 512 9.57 -12.84 1.94
CA THR A 512 9.44 -12.52 0.51
C THR A 512 10.81 -12.33 -0.14
N LEU A 513 11.70 -11.59 0.51
CA LEU A 513 13.07 -11.40 0.05
C LEU A 513 13.85 -12.73 -0.02
N PHE A 514 13.68 -13.63 0.94
CA PHE A 514 14.30 -14.95 0.94
C PHE A 514 13.78 -15.80 -0.23
N TYR A 515 12.47 -15.76 -0.47
CA TYR A 515 11.85 -16.48 -1.58
C TYR A 515 12.45 -16.08 -2.94
N PHE A 516 12.68 -14.80 -3.20
CA PHE A 516 13.25 -14.35 -4.48
C PHE A 516 14.76 -14.61 -4.61
N ASN A 517 15.45 -14.78 -3.48
CA ASN A 517 16.91 -14.84 -3.43
C ASN A 517 17.49 -16.23 -3.17
N LEU A 518 16.67 -17.17 -2.72
CA LEU A 518 17.05 -18.57 -2.59
C LEU A 518 16.69 -19.34 -3.86
N GLU A 519 17.66 -20.06 -4.42
CA GLU A 519 17.43 -20.98 -5.54
C GLU A 519 16.45 -22.09 -5.11
N ASN A 520 16.72 -22.72 -3.97
CA ASN A 520 15.88 -23.76 -3.38
C ASN A 520 14.88 -23.16 -2.39
N LYS A 521 13.65 -23.69 -2.31
CA LYS A 521 12.63 -23.19 -1.37
C LYS A 521 12.64 -23.89 -0.01
N MET A 522 13.47 -24.92 0.13
CA MET A 522 13.70 -25.71 1.33
C MET A 522 15.18 -26.16 1.36
N ALA A 523 15.59 -26.83 2.43
CA ALA A 523 16.94 -27.37 2.63
C ALA A 523 18.07 -26.31 2.60
N ASN A 524 17.72 -25.04 2.81
CA ASN A 524 18.68 -23.95 2.73
C ASN A 524 19.48 -23.83 4.02
N LYS A 525 20.72 -23.38 3.87
CA LYS A 525 21.60 -22.95 4.96
C LYS A 525 21.61 -21.44 4.98
N ILE A 526 21.06 -20.85 6.04
CA ILE A 526 20.89 -19.39 6.16
C ILE A 526 21.74 -18.88 7.33
N LEU A 527 22.52 -17.83 7.09
CA LEU A 527 23.25 -17.08 8.09
C LEU A 527 22.59 -15.73 8.31
N ASP A 528 22.36 -15.36 9.56
CA ASP A 528 21.94 -14.02 9.98
C ASP A 528 23.01 -13.41 10.88
N VAL A 529 23.63 -12.35 10.40
CA VAL A 529 24.67 -11.58 11.08
C VAL A 529 23.99 -10.43 11.81
N GLY A 530 24.26 -10.28 13.10
CA GLY A 530 23.52 -9.36 13.96
C GLY A 530 22.09 -9.85 14.21
N CYS A 531 21.92 -11.15 14.51
CA CYS A 531 20.59 -11.75 14.57
C CYS A 531 19.69 -11.26 15.71
N GLY A 532 20.27 -10.58 16.71
CA GLY A 532 19.64 -10.21 17.97
C GLY A 532 18.89 -11.40 18.55
N THR A 533 17.62 -11.19 18.87
CA THR A 533 16.73 -12.21 19.42
C THR A 533 16.03 -13.07 18.36
N GLY A 534 16.56 -13.09 17.14
CA GLY A 534 16.21 -14.04 16.09
C GLY A 534 15.04 -13.60 15.19
N LEU A 535 14.89 -12.31 14.90
CA LEU A 535 13.85 -11.83 13.99
C LEU A 535 13.90 -12.57 12.63
N LEU A 536 15.09 -12.66 12.01
CA LEU A 536 15.24 -13.39 10.74
C LEU A 536 15.35 -14.90 10.94
N ALA A 537 15.63 -15.39 12.14
CA ALA A 537 15.42 -16.80 12.48
C ALA A 537 13.96 -17.18 12.22
N ILE A 538 13.01 -16.38 12.69
CA ILE A 538 11.57 -16.60 12.47
C ILE A 538 11.22 -16.52 10.98
N ALA A 539 11.78 -15.55 10.25
CA ALA A 539 11.59 -15.43 8.81
C ALA A 539 12.14 -16.65 8.05
N SER A 540 13.26 -17.21 8.50
CA SER A 540 13.95 -18.33 7.83
C SER A 540 13.25 -19.68 7.95
N GLU A 541 12.38 -19.87 8.95
CA GLU A 541 11.83 -21.19 9.33
C GLU A 541 11.27 -22.01 8.15
N PRO A 542 10.51 -21.43 7.19
CA PRO A 542 9.99 -22.21 6.06
C PRO A 542 11.09 -22.72 5.11
N TYR A 543 12.22 -22.02 5.02
CA TYR A 543 13.27 -22.25 4.02
C TYR A 543 14.37 -23.21 4.51
N ILE A 544 14.43 -23.44 5.82
CA ILE A 544 15.42 -24.32 6.47
C ILE A 544 14.88 -25.71 6.78
N GLN A 545 13.68 -26.06 6.29
CA GLN A 545 13.13 -27.41 6.44
C GLN A 545 13.93 -28.43 5.61
N ASP A 546 13.72 -29.72 5.83
CA ASP A 546 14.34 -30.80 5.04
C ASP A 546 15.89 -30.79 5.05
N GLY A 547 16.46 -30.76 6.26
CA GLY A 547 17.92 -30.80 6.45
C GLY A 547 18.64 -29.46 6.33
N GLY A 548 17.92 -28.38 6.02
CA GLY A 548 18.39 -27.00 6.15
C GLY A 548 18.61 -26.60 7.61
N TYR A 549 19.29 -25.47 7.81
CA TYR A 549 19.44 -24.89 9.15
C TYR A 549 19.73 -23.39 9.07
N TYR A 550 19.38 -22.72 10.17
CA TYR A 550 19.69 -21.32 10.42
C TYR A 550 20.87 -21.21 11.39
N VAL A 551 21.74 -20.24 11.12
CA VAL A 551 22.79 -19.79 12.04
C VAL A 551 22.60 -18.32 12.33
N GLY A 552 22.34 -17.97 13.58
CA GLY A 552 22.38 -16.59 14.08
C GLY A 552 23.75 -16.29 14.68
N LEU A 553 24.38 -15.23 14.24
CA LEU A 553 25.64 -14.72 14.76
C LEU A 553 25.38 -13.35 15.38
N ASP A 554 25.66 -13.17 16.66
CA ASP A 554 25.48 -11.87 17.31
C ASP A 554 26.57 -11.60 18.36
N VAL A 555 26.89 -10.32 18.55
CA VAL A 555 27.80 -9.86 19.58
C VAL A 555 27.12 -9.83 20.95
N SER A 556 25.80 -9.62 21.04
CA SER A 556 25.07 -9.65 22.30
C SER A 556 24.98 -11.07 22.86
N LYS A 557 25.68 -11.29 23.97
CA LYS A 557 25.65 -12.57 24.68
C LYS A 557 24.26 -12.85 25.24
N GLU A 558 23.57 -11.81 25.70
CA GLU A 558 22.23 -11.86 26.25
C GLU A 558 21.21 -12.30 25.19
N ASP A 559 21.29 -11.73 23.99
CA ASP A 559 20.38 -12.06 22.89
C ASP A 559 20.62 -13.47 22.36
N ILE A 560 21.88 -13.91 22.29
CA ILE A 560 22.22 -15.30 21.94
C ILE A 560 21.72 -16.27 23.01
N GLN A 561 21.89 -15.93 24.29
CA GLN A 561 21.40 -16.78 25.38
C GLN A 561 19.86 -16.87 25.36
N PHE A 562 19.18 -15.79 25.02
CA PHE A 562 17.75 -15.80 24.77
C PHE A 562 17.41 -16.76 23.63
N CYS A 563 18.08 -16.64 22.49
CA CYS A 563 17.84 -17.45 21.32
C CYS A 563 18.04 -18.96 21.58
N LEU A 564 19.12 -19.34 22.27
CA LEU A 564 19.39 -20.74 22.65
C LEU A 564 18.27 -21.35 23.51
N ASN A 565 17.58 -20.52 24.30
CA ASN A 565 16.47 -20.95 25.16
C ASN A 565 15.12 -20.94 24.44
N HIS A 566 15.00 -20.18 23.34
CA HIS A 566 13.73 -19.85 22.71
C HIS A 566 13.46 -20.63 21.43
N TYR A 567 14.50 -20.99 20.67
CA TYR A 567 14.38 -21.66 19.38
C TYR A 567 14.76 -23.15 19.46
N PRO A 568 14.17 -24.02 18.63
CA PRO A 568 14.46 -25.45 18.66
C PRO A 568 15.88 -25.75 18.11
N PRO A 569 16.74 -26.47 18.86
CA PRO A 569 18.16 -26.62 18.53
C PRO A 569 18.44 -27.47 17.29
N ALA A 570 17.46 -28.24 16.81
CA ALA A 570 17.60 -29.08 15.64
C ALA A 570 17.82 -28.28 14.34
N GLN A 571 17.19 -27.10 14.23
CA GLN A 571 17.18 -26.27 13.03
C GLN A 571 17.83 -24.91 13.24
N PHE A 572 17.89 -24.42 14.48
CA PHE A 572 18.43 -23.10 14.80
C PHE A 572 19.69 -23.22 15.64
N LYS A 573 20.77 -22.64 15.13
CA LYS A 573 22.06 -22.54 15.82
C LYS A 573 22.31 -21.07 16.11
N PHE A 574 22.83 -20.77 17.29
CA PHE A 574 23.17 -19.41 17.67
C PHE A 574 24.60 -19.39 18.19
N ILE A 575 25.37 -18.42 17.69
CA ILE A 575 26.79 -18.27 17.98
C ILE A 575 26.98 -16.89 18.59
N HIS A 576 27.44 -16.87 19.84
CA HIS A 576 27.95 -15.65 20.43
C HIS A 576 29.31 -15.35 19.83
N PHE A 577 29.37 -14.25 19.09
CA PHE A 577 30.58 -13.72 18.51
C PHE A 577 31.14 -12.66 19.42
N ASP A 578 31.98 -13.07 20.37
CA ASP A 578 32.65 -12.15 21.29
C ASP A 578 33.57 -11.18 20.52
N LEU A 579 33.00 -10.04 20.12
CA LEU A 579 33.61 -8.92 19.43
C LEU A 579 33.00 -7.64 20.02
N SER A 580 33.84 -6.66 20.37
CA SER A 580 33.37 -5.40 20.90
C SER A 580 32.55 -4.63 19.88
N ASN A 581 31.43 -4.08 20.31
CA ASN A 581 30.71 -3.03 19.58
C ASN A 581 30.31 -1.94 20.58
N SER A 582 30.60 -0.68 20.26
CA SER A 582 30.41 0.45 21.18
C SER A 582 28.96 0.61 21.67
N LEU A 583 27.97 0.16 20.90
CA LEU A 583 26.55 0.26 21.23
C LEU A 583 26.01 -1.02 21.89
N TYR A 584 26.38 -2.19 21.38
CA TYR A 584 25.74 -3.47 21.76
C TYR A 584 26.58 -4.35 22.69
N ALA A 585 27.89 -4.21 22.68
CA ALA A 585 28.82 -5.09 23.37
C ALA A 585 30.14 -4.37 23.73
N PRO A 586 30.10 -3.28 24.54
CA PRO A 586 31.29 -2.44 24.76
C PRO A 586 32.41 -3.16 25.52
N ASP A 587 32.08 -4.19 26.31
CA ASP A 587 33.01 -4.92 27.18
C ASP A 587 33.60 -6.20 26.53
N GLN A 588 33.36 -6.42 25.24
CA GLN A 588 33.82 -7.62 24.53
C GLN A 588 35.19 -7.46 23.87
N ASN A 589 35.70 -8.53 23.27
CA ASN A 589 37.03 -8.54 22.67
C ASN A 589 37.12 -7.54 21.50
N PRO A 590 38.02 -6.53 21.53
CA PRO A 590 38.10 -5.53 20.46
C PRO A 590 38.77 -6.03 19.18
N LYS A 591 39.31 -7.25 19.18
CA LYS A 591 40.09 -7.76 18.05
C LYS A 591 39.20 -8.47 17.04
N LEU A 592 39.15 -7.92 15.81
CA LEU A 592 38.56 -8.58 14.65
C LEU A 592 39.13 -9.99 14.47
N ARG A 593 38.24 -10.96 14.26
CA ARG A 593 38.57 -12.37 14.05
C ARG A 593 37.57 -13.01 13.09
N PRO A 594 37.98 -14.00 12.28
CA PRO A 594 37.06 -14.69 11.37
C PRO A 594 35.82 -15.23 12.10
N TRP A 595 34.67 -15.17 11.44
CA TRP A 595 33.47 -15.85 11.91
C TRP A 595 33.76 -17.35 12.04
N PRO A 596 33.29 -18.02 13.10
CA PRO A 596 33.53 -19.44 13.34
C PRO A 596 32.60 -20.30 12.44
N LEU A 597 32.69 -20.07 11.14
CA LEU A 597 31.83 -20.60 10.07
C LEU A 597 32.71 -21.06 8.92
N GLU A 598 32.27 -22.12 8.23
CA GLU A 598 33.00 -22.68 7.10
C GLU A 598 32.81 -21.81 5.85
N ALA A 599 33.80 -21.87 4.95
CA ALA A 599 33.68 -21.22 3.64
C ALA A 599 32.63 -21.93 2.77
N HIS A 600 31.97 -21.18 1.88
CA HIS A 600 31.01 -21.70 0.90
C HIS A 600 29.89 -22.56 1.49
N GLN A 601 29.42 -22.16 2.67
CA GLN A 601 28.47 -22.92 3.46
C GLN A 601 27.02 -22.49 3.21
N PHE A 602 26.77 -21.20 3.00
CA PHE A 602 25.43 -20.63 3.06
C PHE A 602 24.85 -20.30 1.69
N ASP A 603 23.57 -20.64 1.52
CA ASP A 603 22.74 -20.26 0.38
C ASP A 603 22.33 -18.79 0.46
N LEU A 604 22.19 -18.29 1.68
CA LEU A 604 21.79 -16.92 1.97
C LEU A 604 22.52 -16.41 3.21
N VAL A 605 23.05 -15.20 3.10
CA VAL A 605 23.54 -14.41 4.23
C VAL A 605 22.66 -13.18 4.38
N THR A 606 22.27 -12.87 5.60
CA THR A 606 21.44 -11.71 5.93
C THR A 606 22.13 -10.86 6.98
N ALA A 607 21.92 -9.56 6.90
CA ALA A 607 22.39 -8.62 7.90
C ALA A 607 21.46 -7.41 7.96
N LEU A 608 20.54 -7.44 8.93
CA LEU A 608 19.54 -6.41 9.12
C LEU A 608 20.00 -5.39 10.15
N SER A 609 20.07 -4.13 9.73
CA SER A 609 20.52 -3.01 10.55
C SER A 609 21.90 -3.26 11.20
N VAL A 610 22.83 -3.90 10.47
CA VAL A 610 24.19 -4.15 10.98
C VAL A 610 25.16 -3.06 10.53
N TRP A 611 25.22 -2.78 9.22
CA TRP A 611 26.14 -1.76 8.66
C TRP A 611 25.88 -0.35 9.17
N THR A 612 24.71 -0.12 9.74
CA THR A 612 24.35 1.14 10.38
C THR A 612 25.01 1.35 11.75
N HIS A 613 25.78 0.37 12.22
CA HIS A 613 26.51 0.39 13.48
C HIS A 613 27.97 -0.08 13.34
N LEU A 614 28.48 -0.23 12.11
CA LEU A 614 29.85 -0.67 11.83
C LEU A 614 30.72 0.48 11.34
N ARG A 615 31.90 0.65 11.95
CA ARG A 615 32.96 1.49 11.39
C ARG A 615 33.48 0.88 10.09
N GLU A 616 34.15 1.69 9.28
CA GLU A 616 34.61 1.27 7.96
C GLU A 616 35.47 0.00 7.98
N GLU A 617 36.42 -0.12 8.92
CA GLU A 617 37.27 -1.31 9.05
C GLU A 617 36.45 -2.58 9.31
N GLU A 618 35.44 -2.48 10.18
CA GLU A 618 34.54 -3.58 10.53
C GLU A 618 33.61 -3.92 9.36
N ALA A 619 33.08 -2.90 8.68
CA ALA A 619 32.23 -3.07 7.49
C ALA A 619 32.98 -3.79 6.36
N ARG A 620 34.24 -3.41 6.10
CA ARG A 620 35.12 -4.07 5.12
C ARG A 620 35.43 -5.51 5.54
N PHE A 621 35.70 -5.74 6.82
CA PHE A 621 35.92 -7.09 7.35
C PHE A 621 34.68 -7.99 7.18
N TYR A 622 33.50 -7.48 7.54
CA TYR A 622 32.24 -8.22 7.45
C TYR A 622 31.86 -8.54 5.99
N PHE A 623 32.11 -7.63 5.04
CA PHE A 623 31.89 -7.90 3.61
C PHE A 623 32.76 -9.06 3.09
N LYS A 624 34.03 -9.11 3.51
CA LYS A 624 34.95 -10.23 3.17
C LYS A 624 34.48 -11.55 3.78
N GLU A 625 33.95 -11.50 5.01
CA GLU A 625 33.38 -12.69 5.65
C GLU A 625 32.09 -13.16 4.97
N ILE A 626 31.20 -12.25 4.54
CA ILE A 626 30.03 -12.59 3.72
C ILE A 626 30.46 -13.32 2.46
N ARG A 627 31.44 -12.77 1.71
CA ARG A 627 31.96 -13.40 0.50
C ARG A 627 32.51 -14.80 0.78
N ARG A 628 33.23 -14.96 1.90
CA ARG A 628 33.87 -16.22 2.30
C ARG A 628 32.84 -17.31 2.58
N VAL A 629 31.79 -16.98 3.32
CA VAL A 629 30.80 -17.98 3.79
C VAL A 629 29.71 -18.27 2.76
N LEU A 630 29.51 -17.40 1.76
CA LEU A 630 28.56 -17.63 0.66
C LEU A 630 29.03 -18.73 -0.30
N LYS A 631 28.08 -19.57 -0.71
CA LYS A 631 28.23 -20.44 -1.89
C LYS A 631 28.40 -19.58 -3.16
N PRO A 632 28.97 -20.13 -4.26
CA PRO A 632 29.14 -19.38 -5.51
C PRO A 632 27.85 -18.75 -6.08
N GLN A 633 26.70 -19.42 -5.91
CA GLN A 633 25.38 -18.90 -6.30
C GLN A 633 24.57 -18.35 -5.11
N GLY A 634 25.19 -18.29 -3.93
CA GLY A 634 24.54 -17.78 -2.74
C GLY A 634 24.37 -16.27 -2.81
N ARG A 635 23.33 -15.75 -2.15
CA ARG A 635 23.04 -14.31 -2.14
C ARG A 635 23.23 -13.70 -0.76
N ALA A 636 23.61 -12.43 -0.70
CA ALA A 636 23.58 -11.64 0.53
C ALA A 636 22.43 -10.63 0.47
N ILE A 637 21.68 -10.47 1.56
CA ILE A 637 20.66 -9.42 1.71
C ILE A 637 21.08 -8.54 2.88
N ILE A 638 21.48 -7.31 2.57
CA ILE A 638 22.11 -6.41 3.54
C ILE A 638 21.41 -5.06 3.47
N THR A 639 21.21 -4.45 4.64
CA THR A 639 20.58 -3.13 4.73
C THR A 639 21.57 -2.01 5.05
N PHE A 640 21.37 -0.84 4.43
CA PHE A 640 22.20 0.35 4.61
C PHE A 640 21.35 1.60 4.81
N PHE A 641 21.96 2.64 5.37
CA PHE A 641 21.61 4.01 5.02
C PHE A 641 22.48 4.43 3.83
N PHE A 642 21.98 4.27 2.60
CA PHE A 642 22.73 4.53 1.37
C PHE A 642 22.56 5.98 0.89
N LEU A 643 23.67 6.72 0.84
CA LEU A 643 23.71 8.16 0.55
C LEU A 643 23.82 8.43 -0.96
N ASP A 644 22.90 7.85 -1.73
CA ASP A 644 22.83 7.93 -3.18
C ASP A 644 22.23 9.24 -3.70
N GLN A 645 22.08 9.31 -5.02
CA GLN A 645 21.38 10.42 -5.67
C GLN A 645 19.96 10.61 -5.12
N ILE A 646 19.24 9.53 -4.81
CA ILE A 646 17.91 9.61 -4.17
C ILE A 646 18.00 10.29 -2.80
N TYR A 647 18.98 9.93 -1.97
CA TYR A 647 19.20 10.60 -0.68
C TYR A 647 19.48 12.09 -0.89
N LYS A 648 20.38 12.45 -1.81
CA LYS A 648 20.74 13.85 -2.11
C LYS A 648 19.51 14.65 -2.56
N GLU A 649 18.66 14.07 -3.41
CA GLU A 649 17.40 14.67 -3.85
C GLU A 649 16.33 14.73 -2.74
N SER A 650 16.37 13.80 -1.78
CA SER A 650 15.50 13.85 -0.61
C SER A 650 15.82 15.04 0.28
N LEU A 651 17.10 15.40 0.44
CA LEU A 651 17.53 16.53 1.27
C LEU A 651 16.93 17.86 0.80
N LEU A 652 16.76 18.03 -0.51
CA LEU A 652 16.13 19.23 -1.11
C LEU A 652 14.63 19.36 -0.78
N ARG A 653 14.01 18.28 -0.30
CA ARG A 653 12.57 18.18 -0.01
C ARG A 653 12.27 18.06 1.48
N ARG A 654 13.29 17.99 2.34
CA ARG A 654 13.10 17.83 3.79
C ARG A 654 12.85 19.16 4.50
N SER A 655 11.90 19.16 5.42
CA SER A 655 11.59 20.23 6.37
C SER A 655 12.02 19.81 7.77
N PHE A 656 13.07 20.42 8.31
CA PHE A 656 13.56 20.14 9.66
C PHE A 656 12.49 20.51 10.70
N GLY A 657 12.17 19.60 11.64
CA GLY A 657 11.07 19.74 12.59
C GLY A 657 9.74 19.14 12.12
N GLU A 658 9.64 18.66 10.86
CA GLU A 658 8.48 17.91 10.37
C GLU A 658 8.71 16.40 10.46
N GLN A 659 7.61 15.64 10.57
CA GLN A 659 7.67 14.17 10.53
C GLN A 659 7.85 13.68 9.09
N GLY A 660 8.64 12.62 8.94
CA GLY A 660 8.77 11.92 7.66
C GLY A 660 7.50 11.19 7.27
N SER A 661 7.18 11.24 5.99
CA SER A 661 5.95 10.70 5.39
C SER A 661 5.86 9.18 5.53
N PHE A 662 7.02 8.51 5.51
CA PHE A 662 7.11 7.04 5.51
C PHE A 662 7.66 6.44 6.80
N HIS A 663 8.45 7.21 7.56
CA HIS A 663 9.13 6.72 8.75
C HIS A 663 8.67 7.37 10.06
N ARG A 664 7.85 8.44 10.01
CA ARG A 664 7.21 9.12 11.16
C ARG A 664 8.15 9.62 12.25
N THR A 665 9.46 9.57 12.04
CA THR A 665 10.44 10.32 12.84
C THR A 665 10.67 11.70 12.24
N ASP A 666 11.28 12.60 13.00
CA ASP A 666 11.76 13.89 12.49
C ASP A 666 12.61 13.69 11.21
N GLN A 667 12.35 14.51 10.17
CA GLN A 667 13.05 14.43 8.88
C GLN A 667 14.56 14.76 9.00
N GLY A 668 14.93 15.58 9.99
CA GLY A 668 16.30 15.88 10.39
C GLY A 668 17.00 14.72 11.09
N ARG A 669 16.26 13.74 11.64
CA ARG A 669 16.83 12.56 12.31
C ARG A 669 17.71 11.72 11.38
N TRP A 670 17.42 11.68 10.08
CA TRP A 670 18.15 10.83 9.13
C TRP A 670 19.00 11.64 8.16
N VAL A 671 19.63 12.72 8.65
CA VAL A 671 20.56 13.54 7.89
C VAL A 671 21.99 13.18 8.34
N PHE A 672 22.77 12.64 7.42
CA PHE A 672 24.11 12.11 7.66
C PHE A 672 25.19 13.11 7.23
N GLU A 673 25.49 14.08 8.10
CA GLU A 673 26.37 15.22 7.76
C GLU A 673 27.79 15.10 8.31
N LEU A 674 27.96 14.40 9.44
CA LEU A 674 29.25 14.34 10.13
C LEU A 674 30.10 13.20 9.57
N PRO A 675 31.39 13.41 9.24
CA PRO A 675 32.30 12.33 8.89
C PRO A 675 32.53 11.39 10.08
N VAL A 676 32.56 10.08 9.82
CA VAL A 676 33.05 9.12 10.81
C VAL A 676 34.59 9.16 10.82
N SER A 677 35.19 9.27 12.02
CA SER A 677 36.65 9.36 12.15
C SER A 677 37.34 8.14 11.52
N GLY A 678 38.30 8.38 10.63
CA GLY A 678 39.01 7.33 9.90
C GLY A 678 38.30 6.81 8.66
N SER A 679 37.26 7.51 8.17
CA SER A 679 36.51 7.14 6.96
C SER A 679 36.27 8.33 6.03
N GLU A 680 36.38 8.11 4.72
CA GLU A 680 36.04 9.10 3.69
C GLU A 680 34.55 9.02 3.26
N HIS A 681 33.96 7.82 3.35
CA HIS A 681 32.65 7.50 2.78
C HIS A 681 31.55 7.20 3.82
N TRP A 682 31.90 7.14 5.11
CA TRP A 682 30.97 6.93 6.20
C TRP A 682 30.59 8.26 6.86
N ARG A 683 29.30 8.42 7.09
CA ARG A 683 28.71 9.60 7.72
C ARG A 683 27.83 9.20 8.90
N CYS A 684 27.69 10.05 9.90
CA CYS A 684 26.73 9.89 11.00
C CYS A 684 25.86 11.16 11.18
N PRO A 685 24.67 11.02 11.80
CA PRO A 685 23.83 12.17 12.13
C PRO A 685 24.38 13.04 13.25
N GLN A 686 23.97 14.31 13.28
CA GLN A 686 24.43 15.26 14.30
C GLN A 686 24.01 14.88 15.73
N TRP A 687 22.88 14.18 15.89
CA TRP A 687 22.41 13.74 17.21
C TRP A 687 23.19 12.53 17.76
N ALA A 688 23.95 11.83 16.91
CA ALA A 688 24.68 10.63 17.31
C ALA A 688 25.83 10.98 18.26
N LYS A 689 25.82 10.42 19.46
CA LYS A 689 26.89 10.62 20.46
C LYS A 689 28.16 9.87 20.11
N ILE A 690 27.98 8.71 19.48
CA ILE A 690 29.02 7.90 18.87
C ILE A 690 28.57 7.54 17.45
N PRO A 691 29.48 7.44 16.47
CA PRO A 691 29.11 7.11 15.09
C PRO A 691 28.22 5.87 14.98
N GLU A 692 28.50 4.84 15.78
CA GLU A 692 27.80 3.57 15.80
C GLU A 692 26.34 3.65 16.25
N GLU A 693 25.81 4.81 16.66
CA GLU A 693 24.36 4.98 16.86
C GLU A 693 23.60 5.03 15.53
N ALA A 694 24.20 5.58 14.46
CA ALA A 694 23.67 5.53 13.10
C ALA A 694 24.76 5.92 12.08
N ILE A 695 25.03 5.02 11.13
CA ILE A 695 26.03 5.19 10.07
C ILE A 695 25.39 5.05 8.69
N GLY A 696 25.68 6.02 7.81
CA GLY A 696 25.37 5.98 6.39
C GLY A 696 26.63 5.90 5.52
N ILE A 697 26.48 5.28 4.34
CA ILE A 697 27.54 5.00 3.37
C ILE A 697 27.21 5.63 2.03
N ASP A 698 28.16 6.30 1.39
CA ASP A 698 27.98 6.86 0.05
C ASP A 698 28.19 5.85 -1.09
N GLU A 699 27.90 6.28 -2.32
CA GLU A 699 28.02 5.47 -3.54
C GLU A 699 29.42 4.91 -3.75
N GLN A 700 30.46 5.69 -3.42
CA GLN A 700 31.85 5.30 -3.61
C GLN A 700 32.28 4.30 -2.53
N GLY A 701 31.89 4.51 -1.27
CA GLY A 701 32.13 3.55 -0.19
C GLY A 701 31.50 2.19 -0.48
N LEU A 702 30.26 2.16 -0.97
CA LEU A 702 29.61 0.90 -1.31
C LEU A 702 30.30 0.21 -2.49
N LYS A 703 30.73 0.97 -3.50
CA LYS A 703 31.49 0.47 -4.63
C LYS A 703 32.81 -0.17 -4.18
N GLU A 704 33.53 0.46 -3.26
CA GLU A 704 34.77 -0.10 -2.70
C GLU A 704 34.52 -1.38 -1.90
N LEU A 705 33.44 -1.45 -1.12
CA LEU A 705 33.05 -2.68 -0.44
C LEU A 705 32.80 -3.83 -1.43
N MET A 706 32.11 -3.54 -2.54
CA MET A 706 31.84 -4.52 -3.60
C MET A 706 33.14 -4.98 -4.28
N GLU A 707 34.00 -4.05 -4.69
CA GLU A 707 35.26 -4.35 -5.38
C GLU A 707 36.24 -5.15 -4.51
N GLU A 708 36.41 -4.76 -3.25
CA GLU A 708 37.33 -5.45 -2.33
C GLU A 708 36.85 -6.85 -1.92
N SER A 709 35.54 -7.04 -1.86
CA SER A 709 34.94 -8.32 -1.47
C SER A 709 34.63 -9.23 -2.67
N ARG A 710 34.72 -8.73 -3.90
CA ARG A 710 34.27 -9.44 -5.12
C ARG A 710 32.82 -9.90 -5.01
N LEU A 711 31.98 -8.96 -4.57
CA LEU A 711 30.53 -9.11 -4.53
C LEU A 711 29.92 -8.15 -5.53
N MET A 712 29.11 -8.68 -6.45
CA MET A 712 28.34 -7.89 -7.40
C MET A 712 26.95 -7.59 -6.85
N GLN A 713 26.46 -6.36 -7.06
CA GLN A 713 25.08 -5.99 -6.81
C GLN A 713 24.16 -6.62 -7.86
N LEU A 714 23.17 -7.39 -7.41
CA LEU A 714 22.09 -7.93 -8.24
C LEU A 714 20.84 -7.06 -8.21
N ALA A 715 20.53 -6.49 -7.05
CA ALA A 715 19.34 -5.68 -6.86
C ALA A 715 19.58 -4.63 -5.78
N TYR A 716 18.86 -3.53 -5.93
CA TYR A 716 18.83 -2.41 -5.00
C TYR A 716 17.38 -1.97 -4.84
N TYR A 717 16.92 -1.93 -3.58
CA TYR A 717 15.61 -1.42 -3.21
C TYR A 717 15.82 -0.21 -2.30
N PRO A 718 15.40 0.98 -2.72
CA PRO A 718 15.60 2.17 -1.91
C PRO A 718 14.79 2.10 -0.61
N GLY A 719 15.42 2.56 0.47
CA GLY A 719 14.78 2.62 1.78
C GLY A 719 13.85 3.82 1.92
N ASN A 720 12.75 3.63 2.65
CA ASN A 720 11.75 4.68 2.82
C ASN A 720 12.18 5.82 3.76
N TRP A 721 13.32 5.67 4.46
CA TRP A 721 14.00 6.72 5.21
C TRP A 721 14.43 7.93 4.37
N LYS A 722 14.35 7.82 3.03
CA LYS A 722 14.67 8.88 2.06
C LYS A 722 13.46 9.67 1.59
N GLU A 723 12.37 9.66 2.35
CA GLU A 723 11.12 10.36 1.97
C GLU A 723 10.59 9.96 0.59
N ILE A 724 10.75 8.67 0.27
CA ILE A 724 10.17 8.04 -0.92
C ILE A 724 9.53 6.70 -0.53
N PRO A 725 8.58 6.19 -1.34
CA PRO A 725 8.06 4.85 -1.14
C PRO A 725 9.19 3.80 -1.16
N GLY A 726 9.18 2.89 -0.19
CA GLY A 726 10.17 1.83 -0.06
C GLY A 726 9.62 0.66 0.75
N ILE A 727 10.06 -0.56 0.41
CA ILE A 727 9.56 -1.81 1.00
C ILE A 727 10.05 -2.03 2.44
N PHE A 728 11.07 -1.31 2.86
CA PHE A 728 11.65 -1.37 4.19
C PHE A 728 12.21 -0.01 4.59
N PHE A 729 12.44 0.16 5.90
CA PHE A 729 12.96 1.42 6.43
C PHE A 729 14.33 1.77 5.86
N GLN A 730 15.27 0.83 5.83
CA GLN A 730 16.61 0.99 5.27
C GLN A 730 16.69 0.52 3.81
N ASP A 731 17.70 0.99 3.06
CA ASP A 731 17.99 0.48 1.73
C ASP A 731 18.32 -1.01 1.79
N ILE A 732 17.81 -1.81 0.86
CA ILE A 732 18.13 -3.24 0.77
C ILE A 732 18.96 -3.46 -0.48
N PHE A 733 20.10 -4.09 -0.30
CA PHE A 733 20.94 -4.57 -1.39
C PHE A 733 20.97 -6.08 -1.42
N VAL A 734 20.92 -6.62 -2.64
CA VAL A 734 21.18 -8.03 -2.92
C VAL A 734 22.53 -8.14 -3.58
N PHE A 735 23.43 -8.91 -2.97
CA PHE A 735 24.74 -9.20 -3.52
C PHE A 735 24.88 -10.67 -3.90
N GLN A 736 25.80 -10.95 -4.82
CA GLN A 736 26.25 -12.30 -5.16
C GLN A 736 27.76 -12.30 -5.36
N PRO A 737 28.47 -13.41 -5.09
CA PRO A 737 29.83 -13.60 -5.57
C PRO A 737 29.97 -13.38 -7.08
N GLU A 738 31.03 -12.67 -7.48
CA GLU A 738 31.48 -12.59 -8.89
C GLU A 738 31.80 -13.96 -9.52
#